data_AF-A0A1Y2CKN0-F1
#
_entry.id   AF-A0A1Y2CKN0-F1
#
_cell.length_a   1.000
_cell.length_b   1.000
_cell.length_c   1.000
_cell.angle_alpha   90.00
_cell.angle_beta   90.00
_cell.angle_gamma   90.00
#
_symmetry.space_group_name_H-M   'P 1'
#
loop_
_entity.id
_entity.type
_entity.pdbx_description
1 polymer ?
#
loop_
_entity_poly.entity_id
_entity_poly.type
_entity_poly.pdbx_seq_one_letter_code
_entity_poly.pdbx_strand_id
1 'polypeptide(L)'
;MKYLFNDIYTIVFWTIIVLFSKIYSEKITINILMKQPDMPESINAEKWEENYNTLINNFLSEEYKNNNTGGDSIEVLFSFYKYRPVNEVKSSEYLNFIQDGIEAWMNSKYDMAIIDDRILFSDDALIESLYVIDNLYTRIPTKDYILNLSDYIEQKDIEHHVSNIRKHTYFKEDLYALPYERDFDLLYFNMENEISKTIIESMKFITWDDLLVLMKEKSWNSLNIALGDEDDQLNFFFEYINSKFNLSLETTQDYYNQLYNDKKSKEILNSFRDFSLSMTSNNLNRTLSVSLDNAYRAFLNNDALFFKGKASHYHFINNLNSINILNKYSKVNPKLLVDIALKLTSLKMQLLRANYFGSIPTFDISPKNSNTNIKSFCDKYSEICDTLERIHPIYLKDIFKSEYSVPFFETRFLLPSFIRRFLRNNDIESLQFALKSIKELITTNLGIYDSYIYIIVLIYVIFSFFIIAMTYKYRNHPYLKVISPMFCILMIIGFIMNMLSLILLFLPPYSITKCKISILYETLNPSLIYIPIFAVTYRLYRVFKSQTVYTRSLTNKNLYIAITFVFLIVIIYKIILMFTNQFYYISYGSIGDYRYPQCFYDGYELHDSIDEFFFISIIITIIYMIIKINKISKKYGELNYIYIIFSLTIINNFVARKIITSKSKDFALYYLLLTILDTTACFICVYYLVGSRLYFIIACPDAYDYDYENESDDDDDSNCPAIPTSHYIHLVSLKSDKSEFYDTFKKFKNVKSSKINITISYNNNNYNNNYNNNTHDSNRSDQERTNSKFLLLSESEDTSNIIIKNNYINSSNNQNQNYLSSHSYGKGKEKEKEKGKENIKIIKSQNNDNNNSNNNNNNNNSITTTSYFFDTKNTTTNYTIHSNDPLYSFYTDSNTTIIDHQN
;
A
#
# COMPACT_ATOMS: atom_id res chain seq x y z
N MET A 1 62.21 10.79 29.21
CA MET A 1 62.02 11.52 30.49
C MET A 1 61.21 12.80 30.30
N LYS A 2 61.70 13.87 29.62
CA LYS A 2 60.98 15.17 29.55
C LYS A 2 59.50 15.07 29.12
N TYR A 3 59.18 14.28 28.08
CA TYR A 3 57.80 14.04 27.63
C TYR A 3 56.94 13.35 28.70
N LEU A 4 57.35 12.16 29.19
CA LEU A 4 56.68 11.46 30.30
C LEU A 4 56.37 12.35 31.51
N PHE A 5 57.25 13.30 31.86
CA PHE A 5 57.00 14.23 32.96
C PHE A 5 55.88 15.22 32.65
N ASN A 6 55.76 15.66 31.39
CA ASN A 6 54.69 16.52 30.90
C ASN A 6 53.35 15.78 30.81
N ASP A 7 53.38 14.50 30.39
CA ASP A 7 52.20 13.64 30.30
C ASP A 7 51.64 13.36 31.71
N ILE A 8 52.50 12.98 32.66
CA ILE A 8 52.13 12.79 34.08
C ILE A 8 51.59 14.09 34.68
N TYR A 9 52.23 15.24 34.43
CA TYR A 9 51.73 16.53 34.93
C TYR A 9 50.35 16.86 34.35
N THR A 10 50.13 16.59 33.06
CA THR A 10 48.84 16.83 32.39
C THR A 10 47.74 15.92 32.95
N ILE A 11 48.03 14.63 33.17
CA ILE A 11 47.09 13.68 33.80
C ILE A 11 46.76 14.10 35.23
N VAL A 12 47.77 14.45 36.04
CA VAL A 12 47.56 14.92 37.43
C VAL A 12 46.76 16.22 37.45
N PHE A 13 47.05 17.17 36.56
CA PHE A 13 46.31 18.44 36.44
C PHE A 13 44.84 18.23 36.07
N TRP A 14 44.54 17.36 35.09
CA TRP A 14 43.16 16.99 34.76
C TRP A 14 42.47 16.22 35.89
N THR A 15 43.18 15.32 36.58
CA THR A 15 42.62 14.60 37.74
C THR A 15 42.28 15.57 38.88
N ILE A 16 43.14 16.56 39.13
CA ILE A 16 42.89 17.66 40.08
C ILE A 16 41.68 18.49 39.62
N ILE A 17 41.57 18.85 38.34
CA ILE A 17 40.39 19.56 37.82
C ILE A 17 39.11 18.75 38.06
N VAL A 18 39.09 17.46 37.76
CA VAL A 18 37.92 16.59 37.98
C VAL A 18 37.58 16.41 39.48
N LEU A 19 38.56 16.42 40.37
CA LEU A 19 38.36 16.34 41.82
C LEU A 19 37.91 17.67 42.46
N PHE A 20 38.29 18.82 41.87
CA PHE A 20 37.91 20.15 42.37
C PHE A 20 36.75 20.80 41.60
N SER A 21 36.37 20.27 40.44
CA SER A 21 35.10 20.59 39.80
C SER A 21 33.98 20.07 40.67
N LYS A 22 33.43 20.93 41.52
CA LYS A 22 32.14 20.69 42.17
C LYS A 22 31.13 20.40 41.07
N ILE A 23 30.73 19.13 40.97
CA ILE A 23 29.55 18.75 40.20
C ILE A 23 28.36 19.33 40.95
N TYR A 24 28.01 20.57 40.62
CA TYR A 24 26.68 21.08 40.91
C TYR A 24 25.72 20.14 40.21
N SER A 25 24.83 19.50 40.98
CA SER A 25 23.78 18.68 40.38
C SER A 25 22.90 19.62 39.58
N GLU A 26 23.07 19.60 38.26
CA GLU A 26 22.19 20.32 37.35
C GLU A 26 20.76 19.82 37.55
N LYS A 27 19.79 20.74 37.47
CA LYS A 27 18.39 20.41 37.66
C LYS A 27 17.91 19.65 36.43
N ILE A 28 17.60 18.37 36.60
CA ILE A 28 17.13 17.50 35.53
C ILE A 28 15.63 17.74 35.35
N THR A 29 15.28 18.73 34.53
CA THR A 29 13.92 18.95 34.05
C THR A 29 13.61 17.95 32.94
N ILE A 30 12.54 17.17 33.11
CA ILE A 30 12.13 16.07 32.24
C ILE A 30 10.79 16.43 31.61
N ASN A 31 10.75 16.48 30.28
CA ASN A 31 9.65 17.06 29.53
C ASN A 31 8.69 15.97 29.06
N ILE A 32 7.42 16.05 29.46
CA ILE A 32 6.39 15.07 29.11
C ILE A 32 5.37 15.72 28.19
N LEU A 33 5.22 15.20 26.96
CA LEU A 33 4.10 15.56 26.10
C LEU A 33 2.82 14.90 26.61
N MET A 34 1.70 15.62 26.63
CA MET A 34 0.37 15.04 26.90
C MET A 34 -0.68 15.72 26.03
N LYS A 35 -1.79 15.06 25.69
CA LYS A 35 -2.93 15.75 25.06
C LYS A 35 -3.62 16.67 26.08
N GLN A 36 -4.01 17.87 25.67
CA GLN A 36 -4.95 18.70 26.43
C GLN A 36 -6.32 17.99 26.55
N PRO A 37 -7.12 18.24 27.62
CA PRO A 37 -8.48 17.72 27.72
C PRO A 37 -9.35 18.02 26.48
N ASP A 38 -10.19 17.06 26.08
CA ASP A 38 -11.00 17.13 24.84
C ASP A 38 -12.18 18.13 24.89
N MET A 39 -12.29 18.93 25.96
CA MET A 39 -13.30 20.00 26.13
C MET A 39 -12.66 21.29 26.69
N PRO A 40 -11.70 21.92 25.98
CA PRO A 40 -10.92 23.05 26.48
C PRO A 40 -11.72 24.37 26.52
N GLU A 41 -12.89 24.48 25.88
CA GLU A 41 -13.76 25.64 26.05
C GLU A 41 -14.57 25.56 27.34
N SER A 42 -15.06 24.36 27.70
CA SER A 42 -15.92 24.15 28.86
C SER A 42 -15.14 23.93 30.16
N ILE A 43 -13.92 23.39 30.08
CA ILE A 43 -12.97 23.30 31.19
C ILE A 43 -11.83 24.27 30.90
N ASN A 44 -11.61 25.24 31.80
CA ASN A 44 -10.49 26.19 31.72
C ASN A 44 -9.17 25.41 31.72
N ALA A 45 -8.65 25.15 30.52
CA ALA A 45 -7.56 24.21 30.31
C ALA A 45 -6.26 24.74 30.91
N GLU A 46 -5.93 26.02 30.73
CA GLU A 46 -4.73 26.64 31.30
C GLU A 46 -4.65 26.45 32.82
N LYS A 47 -5.78 26.66 33.53
CA LYS A 47 -5.88 26.39 34.97
C LYS A 47 -5.78 24.89 35.29
N TRP A 48 -6.35 24.01 34.48
CA TRP A 48 -6.21 22.56 34.70
C TRP A 48 -4.75 22.11 34.54
N GLU A 49 -4.07 22.56 33.49
CA GLU A 49 -2.67 22.26 33.16
C GLU A 49 -1.69 22.75 34.25
N GLU A 50 -1.94 23.92 34.84
CA GLU A 50 -1.20 24.45 35.99
C GLU A 50 -1.38 23.57 37.24
N ASN A 51 -2.63 23.21 37.57
CA ASN A 51 -2.93 22.32 38.71
C ASN A 51 -2.33 20.92 38.51
N TYR A 52 -2.36 20.39 37.28
CA TYR A 52 -1.79 19.10 36.93
C TYR A 52 -0.27 19.08 37.09
N ASN A 53 0.43 20.05 36.49
CA ASN A 53 1.87 20.23 36.68
C ASN A 53 2.25 20.33 38.16
N THR A 54 1.53 21.18 38.92
CA THR A 54 1.82 21.44 40.33
C THR A 54 1.65 20.19 41.20
N LEU A 55 0.53 19.49 41.06
CA LEU A 55 0.19 18.32 41.86
C LEU A 55 1.12 17.14 41.58
N ILE A 56 1.43 16.87 40.31
CA ILE A 56 2.31 15.75 39.93
C ILE A 56 3.75 16.00 40.42
N ASN A 57 4.28 17.22 40.29
CA ASN A 57 5.61 17.56 40.82
C ASN A 57 5.68 17.46 42.34
N ASN A 58 4.63 17.86 43.07
CA ASN A 58 4.58 17.72 44.52
C ASN A 58 4.65 16.23 44.95
N PHE A 59 3.85 15.36 44.33
CA PHE A 59 3.89 13.92 44.61
C PHE A 59 5.27 13.29 44.32
N LEU A 60 5.88 13.61 43.17
CA LEU A 60 7.21 13.09 42.83
C LEU A 60 8.27 13.61 43.80
N SER A 61 8.21 14.89 44.18
CA SER A 61 9.11 15.49 45.18
C SER A 61 9.02 14.78 46.53
N GLU A 62 7.82 14.39 46.97
CA GLU A 62 7.63 13.63 48.21
C GLU A 62 8.16 12.19 48.11
N GLU A 63 7.84 11.46 47.03
CA GLU A 63 8.35 10.10 46.80
C GLU A 63 9.88 10.05 46.71
N TYR A 64 10.54 11.06 46.10
CA TYR A 64 12.00 11.10 46.00
C TYR A 64 12.69 11.54 47.29
N LYS A 65 12.13 12.48 48.07
CA LYS A 65 12.69 12.87 49.38
C LYS A 65 12.74 11.71 50.36
N ASN A 66 11.72 10.84 50.34
CA ASN A 66 11.66 9.66 51.20
C ASN A 66 12.70 8.58 50.85
N ASN A 67 13.27 8.59 49.63
CA ASN A 67 14.18 7.54 49.15
C ASN A 67 15.68 7.82 49.38
N ASN A 68 16.07 8.99 49.93
CA ASN A 68 17.47 9.45 50.09
C ASN A 68 18.31 9.54 48.79
N THR A 69 17.75 9.26 47.61
CA THR A 69 18.48 9.22 46.33
C THR A 69 18.66 10.59 45.68
N GLY A 70 19.12 11.59 46.45
CA GLY A 70 19.54 12.91 45.95
C GLY A 70 18.49 13.72 45.18
N GLY A 71 17.19 13.41 45.34
CA GLY A 71 16.16 13.76 44.37
C GLY A 71 15.66 15.21 44.33
N ASP A 72 16.23 16.12 45.13
CA ASP A 72 15.87 17.55 45.12
C ASP A 72 16.24 18.29 43.80
N SER A 73 16.86 17.60 42.83
CA SER A 73 17.23 18.14 41.52
C SER A 73 16.36 17.65 40.34
N ILE A 74 15.33 16.83 40.56
CA ILE A 74 14.44 16.34 39.48
C ILE A 74 13.18 17.21 39.40
N GLU A 75 12.76 17.59 38.19
CA GLU A 75 11.50 18.29 37.90
C GLU A 75 10.84 17.68 36.67
N VAL A 76 9.51 17.61 36.63
CA VAL A 76 8.75 17.05 35.51
C VAL A 76 7.83 18.11 34.93
N LEU A 77 8.08 18.52 33.68
CA LEU A 77 7.31 19.55 33.00
C LEU A 77 6.35 18.92 31.98
N PHE A 78 5.04 19.04 32.22
CA PHE A 78 4.01 18.60 31.28
C PHE A 78 3.76 19.71 30.24
N SER A 79 3.96 19.36 28.98
CA SER A 79 3.66 20.18 27.80
C SER A 79 2.40 19.64 27.12
N PHE A 80 1.34 20.45 27.09
CA PHE A 80 0.04 20.02 26.59
C PHE A 80 -0.14 20.37 25.10
N TYR A 81 -0.45 19.36 24.29
CA TYR A 81 -0.86 19.54 22.91
C TYR A 81 -2.29 20.04 22.85
N LYS A 82 -2.50 21.24 22.30
CA LYS A 82 -3.82 21.89 22.28
C LYS A 82 -4.82 21.12 21.44
N TYR A 83 -5.98 20.84 22.02
CA TYR A 83 -7.11 20.26 21.30
C TYR A 83 -7.61 21.22 20.22
N ARG A 84 -8.03 20.69 19.06
CA ARG A 84 -8.60 21.48 17.95
C ARG A 84 -9.70 20.68 17.26
N PRO A 85 -10.99 21.02 17.46
CA PRO A 85 -12.07 20.29 16.81
C PRO A 85 -12.01 20.49 15.29
N VAL A 86 -12.36 19.44 14.53
CA VAL A 86 -12.07 19.32 13.08
C VAL A 86 -12.94 20.26 12.20
N ASN A 87 -13.71 21.14 12.83
CA ASN A 87 -14.43 22.22 12.17
C ASN A 87 -13.54 23.45 11.90
N GLU A 88 -12.48 23.64 12.67
CA GLU A 88 -11.56 24.78 12.51
C GLU A 88 -10.47 24.52 11.46
N VAL A 89 -9.98 23.28 11.38
CA VAL A 89 -8.81 22.90 10.57
C VAL A 89 -9.24 21.90 9.50
N LYS A 90 -8.81 22.11 8.25
CA LYS A 90 -9.09 21.20 7.13
C LYS A 90 -8.21 19.95 7.08
N SER A 91 -7.35 19.74 8.09
CA SER A 91 -6.54 18.53 8.29
C SER A 91 -7.01 17.77 9.51
N SER A 92 -6.76 16.46 9.53
CA SER A 92 -7.11 15.58 10.64
C SER A 92 -6.37 15.99 11.92
N GLU A 93 -7.10 16.16 13.02
CA GLU A 93 -6.53 16.42 14.35
C GLU A 93 -5.53 15.32 14.72
N TYR A 94 -5.91 14.06 14.48
CA TYR A 94 -5.07 12.89 14.70
C TYR A 94 -3.74 12.98 13.95
N LEU A 95 -3.77 13.29 12.64
CA LEU A 95 -2.53 13.40 11.86
C LEU A 95 -1.62 14.51 12.41
N ASN A 96 -2.18 15.71 12.66
CA ASN A 96 -1.41 16.84 13.19
C ASN A 96 -0.74 16.47 14.53
N PHE A 97 -1.45 15.78 15.43
CA PHE A 97 -0.91 15.35 16.72
C PHE A 97 0.25 14.36 16.61
N ILE A 98 0.17 13.38 15.70
CA ILE A 98 1.26 12.41 15.52
C ILE A 98 2.47 13.06 14.83
N GLN A 99 2.27 13.95 13.87
CA GLN A 99 3.37 14.64 13.18
C GLN A 99 4.13 15.57 14.13
N ASP A 100 3.44 16.49 14.82
CA ASP A 100 4.03 17.37 15.83
C ASP A 100 4.69 16.58 16.97
N GLY A 101 4.11 15.43 17.33
CA GLY A 101 4.65 14.50 18.34
C GLY A 101 5.96 13.85 17.92
N ILE A 102 6.02 13.26 16.71
CA ILE A 102 7.22 12.58 16.20
C ILE A 102 8.34 13.58 15.87
N GLU A 103 8.02 14.75 15.29
CA GLU A 103 9.03 15.81 15.09
C GLU A 103 9.63 16.23 16.44
N ALA A 104 8.80 16.38 17.48
CA ALA A 104 9.28 16.72 18.81
C ALA A 104 10.10 15.60 19.47
N TRP A 105 9.77 14.32 19.25
CA TRP A 105 10.57 13.18 19.73
C TRP A 105 11.93 13.10 19.03
N MET A 106 11.95 13.22 17.70
CA MET A 106 13.18 13.21 16.89
C MET A 106 14.14 14.34 17.29
N ASN A 107 13.62 15.52 17.64
CA ASN A 107 14.41 16.66 18.12
C ASN A 107 14.77 16.61 19.62
N SER A 108 14.49 15.51 20.32
CA SER A 108 14.66 15.37 21.79
C SER A 108 13.95 16.47 22.61
N LYS A 109 12.83 17.03 22.11
CA LYS A 109 12.09 18.11 22.78
C LYS A 109 11.29 17.59 23.99
N TYR A 110 10.82 16.34 23.90
CA TYR A 110 10.12 15.63 24.97
C TYR A 110 10.83 14.32 25.27
N ASP A 111 10.95 14.00 26.55
CA ASP A 111 11.62 12.82 27.09
C ASP A 111 10.63 11.65 27.29
N MET A 112 9.37 11.97 27.56
CA MET A 112 8.25 11.04 27.58
C MET A 112 7.05 11.62 26.83
N ALA A 113 6.08 10.77 26.53
CA ALA A 113 4.79 11.20 26.03
C ALA A 113 3.65 10.33 26.56
N ILE A 114 2.58 10.99 26.96
CA ILE A 114 1.34 10.36 27.37
C ILE A 114 0.34 10.52 26.22
N ILE A 115 0.04 9.39 25.59
CA ILE A 115 -0.74 9.27 24.35
C ILE A 115 -1.85 8.21 24.50
N ASP A 116 -2.57 7.96 23.42
CA ASP A 116 -3.68 7.01 23.30
C ASP A 116 -3.18 5.64 22.76
N ASP A 117 -3.62 4.50 23.31
CA ASP A 117 -3.17 3.17 22.86
C ASP A 117 -3.60 2.84 21.42
N ARG A 118 -4.63 3.53 20.92
CA ARG A 118 -5.03 3.50 19.49
C ARG A 118 -3.97 4.11 18.57
N ILE A 119 -2.89 4.71 19.11
CA ILE A 119 -1.69 5.14 18.37
C ILE A 119 -0.60 4.06 18.45
N LEU A 120 -0.47 3.41 19.59
CA LEU A 120 0.60 2.46 19.87
C LEU A 120 0.47 1.21 19.00
N PHE A 121 1.56 0.82 18.32
CA PHE A 121 1.59 -0.25 17.33
C PHE A 121 0.51 -0.09 16.25
N SER A 122 0.17 1.14 15.86
CA SER A 122 -0.76 1.42 14.74
C SER A 122 -0.10 1.20 13.37
N ASP A 123 1.21 0.99 13.37
CA ASP A 123 2.09 0.50 12.30
C ASP A 123 2.11 -1.05 12.15
N ASP A 124 1.51 -1.82 13.07
CA ASP A 124 1.50 -3.29 13.03
C ASP A 124 0.64 -3.88 11.89
N ALA A 125 1.27 -4.21 10.76
CA ALA A 125 0.68 -4.98 9.66
C ALA A 125 1.73 -5.82 8.90
N LEU A 126 1.29 -6.88 8.20
CA LEU A 126 2.14 -7.63 7.24
C LEU A 126 2.42 -6.82 5.96
N ILE A 127 1.49 -5.93 5.60
CA ILE A 127 1.55 -5.07 4.42
C ILE A 127 1.45 -3.63 4.93
N GLU A 128 2.59 -2.97 4.96
CA GLU A 128 2.74 -1.61 5.48
C GLU A 128 2.21 -0.57 4.50
N SER A 129 2.03 0.67 4.96
CA SER A 129 1.44 1.75 4.17
C SER A 129 2.45 2.86 3.90
N LEU A 130 2.41 3.40 2.67
CA LEU A 130 3.11 4.63 2.31
C LEU A 130 2.70 5.80 3.23
N TYR A 131 1.46 5.84 3.74
CA TYR A 131 1.03 6.91 4.66
C TYR A 131 1.79 6.91 5.98
N VAL A 132 2.27 5.76 6.47
CA VAL A 132 3.13 5.70 7.66
C VAL A 132 4.49 6.33 7.34
N ILE A 133 5.09 5.95 6.21
CA ILE A 133 6.42 6.43 5.79
C ILE A 133 6.39 7.93 5.45
N ASP A 134 5.43 8.36 4.62
CA ASP A 134 5.33 9.72 4.08
C ASP A 134 5.02 10.77 5.16
N ASN A 135 4.28 10.37 6.21
CA ASN A 135 3.87 11.31 7.28
C ASN A 135 4.71 11.20 8.54
N LEU A 136 5.28 10.02 8.84
CA LEU A 136 5.98 9.74 10.10
C LEU A 136 7.48 9.47 9.90
N TYR A 137 8.01 9.67 8.69
CA TYR A 137 9.42 9.60 8.30
C TYR A 137 10.14 8.24 8.49
N THR A 138 9.42 7.19 8.88
CA THR A 138 9.94 5.82 8.91
C THR A 138 8.84 4.77 8.69
N ARG A 139 9.26 3.54 8.44
CA ARG A 139 8.43 2.34 8.29
C ARG A 139 7.79 1.87 9.60
N ILE A 140 8.58 1.79 10.67
CA ILE A 140 8.19 1.16 11.94
C ILE A 140 8.34 2.17 13.10
N PRO A 141 7.54 3.25 13.13
CA PRO A 141 7.65 4.34 14.09
C PRO A 141 7.64 3.86 15.56
N THR A 142 6.94 2.76 15.87
CA THR A 142 7.04 2.12 17.18
C THR A 142 8.49 1.77 17.53
N LYS A 143 9.12 0.92 16.71
CA LYS A 143 10.46 0.38 16.99
C LYS A 143 11.54 1.45 16.88
N ASP A 144 11.31 2.44 16.02
CA ASP A 144 12.29 3.45 15.68
C ASP A 144 12.29 4.61 16.68
N TYR A 145 11.13 5.09 17.17
CA TYR A 145 11.02 6.22 18.11
C TYR A 145 10.78 5.83 19.57
N ILE A 146 10.17 4.69 19.86
CA ILE A 146 9.82 4.28 21.23
C ILE A 146 10.93 3.41 21.84
N LEU A 147 11.20 3.62 23.13
CA LEU A 147 12.15 2.81 23.89
C LEU A 147 11.53 1.44 24.25
N ASN A 148 12.24 0.34 24.00
CA ASN A 148 11.88 -0.97 24.56
C ASN A 148 12.14 -0.96 26.07
N LEU A 149 11.10 -1.28 26.85
CA LEU A 149 11.08 -1.25 28.31
C LEU A 149 11.41 -2.61 28.95
N SER A 150 11.44 -3.68 28.16
CA SER A 150 11.63 -5.07 28.63
C SER A 150 12.95 -5.28 29.36
N ASP A 151 14.01 -4.55 28.98
CA ASP A 151 15.32 -4.57 29.64
C ASP A 151 15.35 -3.88 31.01
N TYR A 152 14.25 -3.19 31.39
CA TYR A 152 14.20 -2.27 32.53
C TYR A 152 13.07 -2.55 33.54
N ILE A 153 12.04 -3.29 33.16
CA ILE A 153 10.80 -3.47 33.95
C ILE A 153 10.48 -4.96 34.05
N GLU A 154 10.30 -5.49 35.27
CA GLU A 154 9.86 -6.87 35.46
C GLU A 154 8.33 -6.96 35.44
N GLN A 155 7.79 -8.13 35.08
CA GLN A 155 6.34 -8.36 34.99
C GLN A 155 5.57 -8.01 36.29
N LYS A 156 6.21 -8.21 37.45
CA LYS A 156 5.70 -7.87 38.78
C LYS A 156 5.40 -6.38 38.95
N ASP A 157 6.16 -5.50 38.29
CA ASP A 157 6.09 -4.05 38.48
C ASP A 157 4.89 -3.45 37.75
N ILE A 158 4.26 -4.22 36.86
CA ILE A 158 3.04 -3.91 36.12
C ILE A 158 1.86 -4.83 36.50
N GLU A 159 2.01 -5.72 37.48
CA GLU A 159 1.01 -6.77 37.75
C GLU A 159 -0.32 -6.26 38.29
N HIS A 160 -0.36 -5.06 38.88
CA HIS A 160 -1.59 -4.40 39.32
C HIS A 160 -2.51 -4.00 38.16
N HIS A 161 -1.98 -3.81 36.95
CA HIS A 161 -2.78 -3.39 35.78
C HIS A 161 -3.64 -4.54 35.21
N VAL A 162 -4.86 -4.21 34.76
CA VAL A 162 -5.78 -5.14 34.08
C VAL A 162 -5.08 -5.84 32.91
N SER A 163 -5.20 -7.17 32.85
CA SER A 163 -4.49 -8.02 31.90
C SER A 163 -4.74 -7.69 30.42
N ASN A 164 -5.95 -7.26 30.06
CA ASN A 164 -6.26 -6.84 28.69
C ASN A 164 -5.57 -5.52 28.31
N ILE A 165 -5.49 -4.54 29.21
CA ILE A 165 -4.77 -3.28 28.95
C ILE A 165 -3.27 -3.55 28.82
N ARG A 166 -2.72 -4.45 29.65
CA ARG A 166 -1.32 -4.89 29.51
C ARG A 166 -1.02 -5.48 28.13
N LYS A 167 -1.91 -6.27 27.52
CA LYS A 167 -1.67 -6.78 26.15
C LYS A 167 -1.43 -5.67 25.13
N HIS A 168 -2.01 -4.48 25.33
CA HIS A 168 -1.87 -3.34 24.41
C HIS A 168 -0.53 -2.60 24.57
N THR A 169 0.26 -2.87 25.63
CA THR A 169 1.60 -2.29 25.81
C THR A 169 2.74 -3.18 25.32
N TYR A 170 2.44 -4.40 24.83
CA TYR A 170 3.40 -5.32 24.23
C TYR A 170 3.31 -5.34 22.70
N PHE A 171 4.46 -5.23 22.03
CA PHE A 171 4.61 -5.54 20.61
C PHE A 171 5.32 -6.89 20.47
N LYS A 172 4.55 -7.91 20.10
CA LYS A 172 4.97 -9.33 20.07
C LYS A 172 5.28 -9.85 21.48
N GLU A 173 6.53 -9.74 21.92
CA GLU A 173 7.01 -10.18 23.23
C GLU A 173 7.68 -9.04 24.03
N ASP A 174 7.94 -7.89 23.39
CA ASP A 174 8.60 -6.72 23.95
C ASP A 174 7.59 -5.71 24.53
N LEU A 175 7.84 -5.19 25.73
CA LEU A 175 7.09 -4.07 26.35
C LEU A 175 7.59 -2.72 25.81
N TYR A 176 6.71 -1.83 25.35
CA TYR A 176 7.08 -0.48 24.85
C TYR A 176 6.37 0.69 25.56
N ALA A 177 5.38 0.41 26.40
CA ALA A 177 4.59 1.43 27.09
C ALA A 177 4.16 0.99 28.49
N LEU A 178 3.60 1.91 29.29
CA LEU A 178 3.01 1.61 30.59
C LEU A 178 1.56 2.14 30.68
N PRO A 179 0.59 1.34 31.13
CA PRO A 179 -0.78 1.81 31.27
C PRO A 179 -0.87 2.94 32.31
N TYR A 180 -1.33 4.11 31.89
CA TYR A 180 -1.47 5.27 32.78
C TYR A 180 -2.90 5.35 33.32
N GLU A 181 -3.89 5.20 32.43
CA GLU A 181 -5.32 5.45 32.64
C GLU A 181 -6.18 4.63 31.62
N ARG A 182 -7.49 4.50 31.83
CA ARG A 182 -8.38 3.57 31.06
C ARG A 182 -9.75 4.21 30.72
N ASP A 183 -9.88 4.85 29.56
CA ASP A 183 -11.15 5.48 29.17
C ASP A 183 -12.14 4.54 28.47
N PHE A 184 -13.41 4.96 28.42
CA PHE A 184 -14.51 4.35 27.68
C PHE A 184 -15.67 5.35 27.56
N ASP A 185 -16.51 5.23 26.55
CA ASP A 185 -17.64 6.15 26.35
C ASP A 185 -18.81 5.84 27.31
N LEU A 186 -19.52 6.88 27.76
CA LEU A 186 -20.77 6.84 28.53
C LEU A 186 -21.85 7.76 27.92
N LEU A 187 -23.09 7.51 28.33
CA LEU A 187 -24.23 8.40 28.09
C LEU A 187 -24.67 9.04 29.42
N TYR A 188 -24.29 10.30 29.62
CA TYR A 188 -24.68 11.12 30.77
C TYR A 188 -26.11 11.61 30.64
N PHE A 189 -26.76 11.85 31.78
CA PHE A 189 -28.15 12.28 31.90
C PHE A 189 -28.35 13.14 33.15
N ASN A 190 -29.42 13.95 33.20
CA ASN A 190 -29.83 14.66 34.41
C ASN A 190 -30.77 13.76 35.25
N MET A 191 -30.40 13.45 36.51
CA MET A 191 -31.21 12.63 37.42
C MET A 191 -32.53 13.31 37.84
N GLU A 192 -32.60 14.64 37.82
CA GLU A 192 -33.82 15.41 38.14
C GLU A 192 -34.86 15.31 37.01
N ASN A 193 -34.46 14.82 35.83
CA ASN A 193 -35.34 14.67 34.69
C ASN A 193 -35.96 13.26 34.66
N GLU A 194 -37.21 13.17 35.13
CA GLU A 194 -38.01 11.93 35.14
C GLU A 194 -38.14 11.27 33.74
N ILE A 195 -38.06 12.04 32.64
CA ILE A 195 -38.04 11.48 31.28
C ILE A 195 -36.77 10.65 31.06
N SER A 196 -35.59 11.23 31.34
CA SER A 196 -34.30 10.55 31.17
C SER A 196 -34.25 9.30 32.07
N LYS A 197 -34.63 9.43 33.35
CA LYS A 197 -34.71 8.33 34.31
C LYS A 197 -35.58 7.17 33.82
N THR A 198 -36.80 7.46 33.32
CA THR A 198 -37.70 6.45 32.73
C THR A 198 -37.09 5.76 31.50
N ILE A 199 -36.30 6.47 30.70
CA ILE A 199 -35.61 5.89 29.54
C ILE A 199 -34.46 4.98 29.98
N ILE A 200 -33.72 5.35 31.03
CA ILE A 200 -32.55 4.60 31.51
C ILE A 200 -32.93 3.24 32.10
N GLU A 201 -34.07 3.15 32.79
CA GLU A 201 -34.61 1.87 33.25
C GLU A 201 -34.87 0.88 32.09
N SER A 202 -35.20 1.40 30.90
CA SER A 202 -35.32 0.60 29.66
C SER A 202 -34.01 0.42 28.88
N MET A 203 -32.95 1.20 29.16
CA MET A 203 -31.77 1.33 28.30
C MET A 203 -31.00 0.02 28.08
N LYS A 204 -31.12 -0.94 29.01
CA LYS A 204 -30.52 -2.29 28.89
C LYS A 204 -31.09 -3.14 27.73
N PHE A 205 -32.27 -2.79 27.20
CA PHE A 205 -33.03 -3.65 26.28
C PHE A 205 -33.40 -2.97 24.94
N ILE A 206 -32.90 -1.75 24.70
CA ILE A 206 -33.25 -0.93 23.53
C ILE A 206 -32.02 -0.63 22.67
N THR A 207 -32.21 -0.40 21.38
CA THR A 207 -31.15 0.07 20.47
C THR A 207 -31.03 1.59 20.48
N TRP A 208 -29.99 2.10 19.82
CA TRP A 208 -29.84 3.55 19.55
C TRP A 208 -31.03 4.17 18.80
N ASP A 209 -31.69 3.43 17.89
CA ASP A 209 -32.87 3.94 17.18
C ASP A 209 -34.08 4.05 18.12
N ASP A 210 -34.31 3.04 18.95
CA ASP A 210 -35.40 2.98 19.93
C ASP A 210 -35.26 4.11 20.97
N LEU A 211 -34.03 4.36 21.46
CA LEU A 211 -33.70 5.49 22.31
C LEU A 211 -34.11 6.82 21.65
N LEU A 212 -33.79 7.00 20.36
CA LEU A 212 -34.10 8.23 19.63
C LEU A 212 -35.60 8.38 19.32
N VAL A 213 -36.37 7.29 19.24
CA VAL A 213 -37.84 7.33 19.22
C VAL A 213 -38.38 7.77 20.59
N LEU A 214 -37.97 7.11 21.68
CA LEU A 214 -38.41 7.43 23.04
C LEU A 214 -38.09 8.89 23.44
N MET A 215 -36.96 9.44 22.99
CA MET A 215 -36.61 10.85 23.19
C MET A 215 -37.59 11.80 22.49
N LYS A 216 -38.04 11.48 21.27
CA LYS A 216 -38.96 12.31 20.47
C LYS A 216 -40.41 12.21 20.91
N GLU A 217 -40.82 11.07 21.44
CA GLU A 217 -42.16 10.89 22.02
C GLU A 217 -42.32 11.67 23.34
N LYS A 218 -41.24 11.76 24.13
CA LYS A 218 -41.28 12.34 25.48
C LYS A 218 -40.72 13.76 25.57
N SER A 219 -40.00 14.26 24.56
CA SER A 219 -39.37 15.59 24.59
C SER A 219 -39.18 16.21 23.20
N TRP A 220 -38.85 17.50 23.18
CA TRP A 220 -38.47 18.24 21.97
C TRP A 220 -36.93 18.32 21.78
N ASN A 221 -36.17 17.67 22.65
CA ASN A 221 -34.72 17.85 22.76
C ASN A 221 -33.96 16.93 21.79
N SER A 222 -32.92 17.45 21.14
CA SER A 222 -32.10 16.66 20.21
C SER A 222 -31.07 15.79 20.94
N LEU A 223 -30.78 14.62 20.36
CA LEU A 223 -29.63 13.82 20.74
C LEU A 223 -28.38 14.45 20.13
N ASN A 224 -27.52 15.04 20.97
CA ASN A 224 -26.32 15.74 20.53
C ASN A 224 -25.09 14.88 20.80
N ILE A 225 -24.41 14.45 19.72
CA ILE A 225 -23.21 13.60 19.74
C ILE A 225 -22.14 14.26 18.89
N ALA A 226 -20.88 14.16 19.30
CA ALA A 226 -19.72 14.88 18.76
C ALA A 226 -19.23 14.37 17.38
N LEU A 227 -20.13 14.24 16.39
CA LEU A 227 -19.78 13.76 15.04
C LEU A 227 -18.96 14.77 14.21
N GLY A 228 -18.63 15.94 14.78
CA GLY A 228 -17.60 16.83 14.28
C GLY A 228 -16.19 16.27 14.48
N ASP A 229 -15.96 15.47 15.53
CA ASP A 229 -14.62 15.05 15.95
C ASP A 229 -14.34 13.60 15.48
N GLU A 230 -13.12 13.33 14.99
CA GLU A 230 -12.86 12.16 14.12
C GLU A 230 -12.86 10.82 14.84
N ASP A 231 -12.30 10.78 16.05
CA ASP A 231 -12.33 9.59 16.90
C ASP A 231 -13.75 9.29 17.39
N ASP A 232 -14.51 10.31 17.81
CA ASP A 232 -15.86 10.13 18.35
C ASP A 232 -16.84 9.67 17.26
N GLN A 233 -16.70 10.23 16.04
CA GLN A 233 -17.40 9.73 14.86
C GLN A 233 -17.06 8.26 14.56
N LEU A 234 -15.80 7.87 14.66
CA LEU A 234 -15.36 6.50 14.37
C LEU A 234 -15.83 5.52 15.45
N ASN A 235 -15.64 5.84 16.73
CA ASN A 235 -16.14 5.09 17.88
C ASN A 235 -17.65 4.86 17.74
N PHE A 236 -18.41 5.93 17.53
CA PHE A 236 -19.88 5.89 17.47
C PHE A 236 -20.43 5.12 16.26
N PHE A 237 -19.75 5.16 15.12
CA PHE A 237 -20.13 4.37 13.93
C PHE A 237 -20.13 2.86 14.25
N PHE A 238 -19.07 2.34 14.88
CA PHE A 238 -18.99 0.93 15.26
C PHE A 238 -19.88 0.57 16.45
N GLU A 239 -20.06 1.48 17.41
CA GLU A 239 -20.99 1.33 18.52
C GLU A 239 -22.44 1.19 18.05
N TYR A 240 -22.91 2.07 17.15
CA TYR A 240 -24.24 1.99 16.56
C TYR A 240 -24.46 0.66 15.84
N ILE A 241 -23.50 0.27 14.99
CA ILE A 241 -23.57 -0.98 14.22
C ILE A 241 -23.63 -2.19 15.14
N ASN A 242 -22.80 -2.23 16.19
CA ASN A 242 -22.81 -3.33 17.16
C ASN A 242 -24.14 -3.38 17.92
N SER A 243 -24.64 -2.23 18.41
CA SER A 243 -25.92 -2.11 19.12
C SER A 243 -27.10 -2.59 18.27
N LYS A 244 -27.21 -2.16 17.02
CA LYS A 244 -28.37 -2.49 16.17
C LYS A 244 -28.33 -3.90 15.61
N PHE A 245 -27.17 -4.37 15.16
CA PHE A 245 -27.06 -5.62 14.41
C PHE A 245 -26.49 -6.79 15.24
N ASN A 246 -26.16 -6.57 16.53
CA ASN A 246 -25.60 -7.53 17.48
C ASN A 246 -24.43 -8.35 16.90
N LEU A 247 -23.49 -7.64 16.26
CA LEU A 247 -22.35 -8.25 15.59
C LEU A 247 -21.22 -8.45 16.62
N SER A 248 -21.30 -9.51 17.41
CA SER A 248 -20.28 -9.77 18.44
C SER A 248 -18.92 -10.17 17.82
N LEU A 249 -17.85 -9.51 18.28
CA LEU A 249 -16.46 -9.75 17.89
C LEU A 249 -16.02 -11.23 18.04
N GLU A 250 -16.61 -11.95 19.00
CA GLU A 250 -16.24 -13.33 19.34
C GLU A 250 -16.75 -14.38 18.35
N THR A 251 -17.72 -14.07 17.46
CA THR A 251 -18.48 -15.12 16.76
C THR A 251 -18.06 -15.42 15.33
N THR A 252 -17.62 -14.45 14.51
CA THR A 252 -17.20 -14.74 13.11
C THR A 252 -16.20 -13.72 12.55
N GLN A 253 -15.28 -14.22 11.70
CA GLN A 253 -14.49 -13.39 10.77
C GLN A 253 -15.38 -12.56 9.83
N ASP A 254 -16.61 -13.04 9.59
CA ASP A 254 -17.66 -12.37 8.81
C ASP A 254 -18.26 -11.12 9.44
N TYR A 255 -17.95 -10.76 10.70
CA TYR A 255 -18.33 -9.47 11.31
C TYR A 255 -18.11 -8.32 10.32
N TYR A 256 -16.89 -8.23 9.83
CA TYR A 256 -16.43 -7.07 9.07
C TYR A 256 -16.83 -7.15 7.60
N ASN A 257 -16.88 -8.37 7.05
CA ASN A 257 -17.29 -8.65 5.68
C ASN A 257 -18.71 -8.13 5.39
N GLN A 258 -19.59 -8.13 6.41
CA GLN A 258 -20.95 -7.59 6.32
C GLN A 258 -21.00 -6.07 6.08
N LEU A 259 -19.95 -5.32 6.43
CA LEU A 259 -19.86 -3.87 6.28
C LEU A 259 -19.59 -3.41 4.85
N TYR A 260 -19.18 -4.31 3.95
CA TYR A 260 -19.01 -4.04 2.51
C TYR A 260 -19.65 -5.08 1.57
N ASN A 261 -20.27 -6.16 2.09
CA ASN A 261 -21.09 -7.07 1.28
C ASN A 261 -22.35 -6.34 0.77
N ASP A 262 -22.48 -6.19 -0.55
CA ASP A 262 -23.37 -5.25 -1.26
C ASP A 262 -24.75 -5.04 -0.64
N LYS A 263 -25.48 -6.12 -0.30
CA LYS A 263 -26.86 -6.01 0.19
C LYS A 263 -26.91 -5.58 1.66
N LYS A 264 -26.22 -6.29 2.56
CA LYS A 264 -26.30 -6.03 4.00
C LYS A 264 -25.58 -4.73 4.39
N SER A 265 -24.49 -4.39 3.72
CA SER A 265 -23.81 -3.11 3.93
C SER A 265 -24.67 -1.90 3.54
N LYS A 266 -25.44 -1.98 2.44
CA LYS A 266 -26.41 -0.91 2.08
C LYS A 266 -27.48 -0.73 3.16
N GLU A 267 -27.98 -1.81 3.75
CA GLU A 267 -28.91 -1.79 4.88
C GLU A 267 -28.30 -1.14 6.13
N ILE A 268 -27.11 -1.59 6.55
CA ILE A 268 -26.37 -1.08 7.71
C ILE A 268 -26.05 0.42 7.55
N LEU A 269 -25.49 0.81 6.41
CA LEU A 269 -25.06 2.18 6.16
C LEU A 269 -26.24 3.15 6.04
N ASN A 270 -27.29 2.79 5.28
CA ASN A 270 -28.51 3.61 5.22
C ASN A 270 -29.11 3.80 6.61
N SER A 271 -29.21 2.72 7.41
CA SER A 271 -29.71 2.80 8.79
C SER A 271 -28.94 3.82 9.63
N PHE A 272 -27.60 3.76 9.63
CA PHE A 272 -26.76 4.71 10.38
C PHE A 272 -26.95 6.16 9.89
N ARG A 273 -27.15 6.37 8.58
CA ARG A 273 -27.36 7.70 8.01
C ARG A 273 -28.75 8.26 8.29
N ASP A 274 -29.80 7.45 8.21
CA ASP A 274 -31.17 7.86 8.51
C ASP A 274 -31.32 8.17 10.00
N PHE A 275 -30.70 7.36 10.86
CA PHE A 275 -30.51 7.65 12.29
C PHE A 275 -29.80 9.00 12.51
N SER A 276 -28.63 9.21 11.88
CA SER A 276 -27.83 10.45 11.98
C SER A 276 -28.54 11.70 11.45
N LEU A 277 -29.38 11.58 10.41
CA LEU A 277 -30.26 12.64 9.92
C LEU A 277 -31.33 12.98 10.97
N SER A 278 -31.93 11.95 11.55
CA SER A 278 -33.07 12.09 12.44
C SER A 278 -32.72 12.61 13.84
N MET A 279 -31.43 12.71 14.20
CA MET A 279 -30.99 13.36 15.44
C MET A 279 -31.23 14.87 15.45
N THR A 280 -31.01 15.55 14.31
CA THR A 280 -30.85 17.01 14.23
C THR A 280 -31.87 17.68 13.30
N SER A 281 -33.08 17.11 13.24
CA SER A 281 -34.16 17.58 12.36
C SER A 281 -33.73 17.68 10.89
N ASN A 282 -32.99 16.65 10.42
CA ASN A 282 -32.43 16.51 9.08
C ASN A 282 -31.30 17.50 8.70
N ASN A 283 -30.79 18.32 9.63
CA ASN A 283 -29.63 19.18 9.36
C ASN A 283 -28.31 18.46 9.64
N LEU A 284 -27.94 17.54 8.75
CA LEU A 284 -26.74 16.71 8.88
C LEU A 284 -25.42 17.49 8.82
N ASN A 285 -25.40 18.69 8.20
CA ASN A 285 -24.24 19.58 8.28
C ASN A 285 -24.02 20.11 9.69
N ARG A 286 -25.10 20.40 10.44
CA ARG A 286 -25.03 20.75 11.87
C ARG A 286 -24.57 19.56 12.71
N THR A 287 -25.06 18.34 12.47
CA THR A 287 -24.59 17.14 13.22
C THR A 287 -23.09 16.96 13.07
N LEU A 288 -22.58 17.08 11.83
CA LEU A 288 -21.16 16.97 11.51
C LEU A 288 -20.33 18.21 11.87
N SER A 289 -20.90 19.16 12.62
CA SER A 289 -20.19 20.29 13.22
C SER A 289 -20.46 20.44 14.73
N VAL A 290 -21.05 19.43 15.38
CA VAL A 290 -21.07 19.33 16.84
C VAL A 290 -19.72 18.78 17.29
N SER A 291 -18.92 19.60 17.96
CA SER A 291 -17.78 19.15 18.76
C SER A 291 -18.24 18.67 20.14
N LEU A 292 -17.34 18.01 20.88
CA LEU A 292 -17.62 17.56 22.26
C LEU A 292 -18.06 18.71 23.20
N ASP A 293 -17.38 19.87 23.16
CA ASP A 293 -17.80 21.10 23.86
C ASP A 293 -19.21 21.60 23.47
N ASN A 294 -19.62 21.41 22.22
CA ASN A 294 -20.96 21.81 21.75
C ASN A 294 -22.04 20.83 22.22
N ALA A 295 -21.73 19.53 22.28
CA ALA A 295 -22.62 18.54 22.87
C ALA A 295 -22.79 18.74 24.38
N TYR A 296 -21.69 19.01 25.10
CA TYR A 296 -21.71 19.21 26.54
C TYR A 296 -22.46 20.48 26.96
N ARG A 297 -22.21 21.63 26.31
CA ARG A 297 -22.94 22.89 26.60
C ARG A 297 -24.45 22.75 26.36
N ALA A 298 -24.85 22.06 25.30
CA ALA A 298 -26.27 21.79 25.04
C ALA A 298 -26.91 20.91 26.13
N PHE A 299 -26.17 19.96 26.70
CA PHE A 299 -26.64 19.16 27.83
C PHE A 299 -26.78 19.98 29.11
N LEU A 300 -25.79 20.81 29.47
CA LEU A 300 -25.88 21.72 30.62
C LEU A 300 -27.06 22.69 30.54
N ASN A 301 -27.36 23.20 29.34
CA ASN A 301 -28.50 24.09 29.10
C ASN A 301 -29.86 23.37 29.16
N ASN A 302 -29.88 22.03 29.23
CA ASN A 302 -31.05 21.18 29.00
C ASN A 302 -31.63 21.28 27.57
N ASP A 303 -30.84 21.68 26.57
CA ASP A 303 -31.18 21.57 25.13
C ASP A 303 -31.12 20.10 24.64
N ALA A 304 -30.34 19.25 25.33
CA ALA A 304 -30.21 17.81 25.10
C ALA A 304 -30.55 17.02 26.38
N LEU A 305 -31.32 15.92 26.27
CA LEU A 305 -31.63 15.03 27.40
C LEU A 305 -30.41 14.22 27.90
N PHE A 306 -29.47 14.00 26.99
CA PHE A 306 -28.32 13.12 27.16
C PHE A 306 -27.07 13.72 26.52
N PHE A 307 -25.91 13.44 27.10
CA PHE A 307 -24.59 13.78 26.56
C PHE A 307 -23.77 12.50 26.39
N LYS A 308 -23.35 12.17 25.16
CA LYS A 308 -22.33 11.14 24.97
C LYS A 308 -20.96 11.76 25.22
N GLY A 309 -20.21 11.19 26.15
CA GLY A 309 -18.83 11.55 26.43
C GLY A 309 -18.11 10.47 27.23
N LYS A 310 -16.80 10.59 27.37
CA LYS A 310 -15.94 9.68 28.12
C LYS A 310 -16.41 9.46 29.56
N ALA A 311 -16.16 8.29 30.14
CA ALA A 311 -16.48 7.91 31.52
C ALA A 311 -15.62 8.67 32.52
N SER A 312 -14.40 8.93 32.06
CA SER A 312 -13.52 10.00 32.47
C SER A 312 -14.07 11.35 32.05
N HIS A 313 -15.38 11.53 32.11
CA HIS A 313 -15.94 12.72 32.67
C HIS A 313 -16.27 12.41 34.17
N TYR A 314 -15.22 12.08 34.99
CA TYR A 314 -15.18 11.93 36.49
C TYR A 314 -14.28 12.81 37.49
N HIS A 315 -13.71 14.03 37.19
CA HIS A 315 -13.67 15.23 38.12
C HIS A 315 -14.28 16.65 37.75
N PHE A 316 -14.50 17.14 36.50
CA PHE A 316 -15.15 18.47 36.16
C PHE A 316 -16.67 18.61 35.71
N ILE A 317 -17.26 17.90 34.71
CA ILE A 317 -18.71 17.46 34.80
C ILE A 317 -18.85 16.21 35.66
N ASN A 318 -18.03 15.22 35.33
CA ASN A 318 -16.66 15.25 35.80
C ASN A 318 -15.52 15.20 34.61
N ASN A 319 -14.28 14.63 34.65
CA ASN A 319 -13.09 14.57 33.66
C ASN A 319 -12.07 13.37 33.94
N LEU A 320 -10.85 13.12 33.37
CA LEU A 320 -10.37 12.67 31.98
C LEU A 320 -9.17 11.64 32.00
N ASN A 321 -8.76 10.97 30.88
CA ASN A 321 -7.86 9.76 30.82
C ASN A 321 -6.82 9.61 29.63
N SER A 322 -5.74 8.77 29.77
CA SER A 322 -4.57 8.62 28.84
C SER A 322 -3.57 7.40 29.06
N ILE A 323 -2.45 7.19 28.32
CA ILE A 323 -1.43 6.08 28.48
C ILE A 323 0.05 6.56 28.27
N ASN A 324 1.07 6.08 29.02
CA ASN A 324 2.44 6.67 29.03
C ASN A 324 3.54 5.87 28.28
N ILE A 325 4.45 6.59 27.61
CA ILE A 325 5.49 6.08 26.69
C ILE A 325 6.81 6.86 26.85
N LEU A 326 7.96 6.19 26.66
CA LEU A 326 9.30 6.80 26.74
C LEU A 326 9.92 7.08 25.36
N ASN A 327 10.48 8.28 25.17
CA ASN A 327 11.19 8.65 23.94
C ASN A 327 12.62 8.06 23.95
N LYS A 328 12.90 7.22 22.95
CA LYS A 328 14.22 6.61 22.71
C LYS A 328 15.33 7.62 22.39
N TYR A 329 14.96 8.81 21.91
CA TYR A 329 15.86 9.92 21.58
C TYR A 329 16.00 10.96 22.72
N SER A 330 15.51 10.67 23.93
CA SER A 330 15.80 11.50 25.11
C SER A 330 17.30 11.54 25.41
N LYS A 331 17.76 12.67 25.96
CA LYS A 331 19.13 12.84 26.48
C LYS A 331 19.26 12.45 27.95
N VAL A 332 18.12 12.17 28.61
CA VAL A 332 18.05 11.74 30.01
C VAL A 332 18.34 10.25 30.10
N ASN A 333 18.91 9.80 31.23
CA ASN A 333 19.21 8.38 31.44
C ASN A 333 17.93 7.52 31.36
N PRO A 334 17.85 6.51 30.48
CA PRO A 334 16.67 5.64 30.35
C PRO A 334 16.18 5.03 31.67
N LYS A 335 17.09 4.71 32.60
CA LYS A 335 16.72 4.15 33.92
C LYS A 335 15.98 5.15 34.80
N LEU A 336 16.30 6.44 34.70
CA LEU A 336 15.60 7.52 35.40
C LEU A 336 14.22 7.76 34.80
N LEU A 337 14.11 7.72 33.47
CA LEU A 337 12.83 7.81 32.77
C LEU A 337 11.90 6.65 33.12
N VAL A 338 12.43 5.42 33.21
CA VAL A 338 11.66 4.23 33.63
C VAL A 338 11.22 4.33 35.09
N ASP A 339 12.09 4.73 36.02
CA ASP A 339 11.70 4.91 37.44
C ASP A 339 10.57 5.96 37.58
N ILE A 340 10.71 7.12 36.92
CA ILE A 340 9.65 8.14 36.94
C ILE A 340 8.38 7.62 36.27
N ALA A 341 8.46 6.90 35.15
CA ALA A 341 7.29 6.33 34.49
C ALA A 341 6.57 5.31 35.38
N LEU A 342 7.30 4.45 36.11
CA LEU A 342 6.75 3.53 37.10
C LEU A 342 6.13 4.27 38.30
N LYS A 343 6.72 5.37 38.77
CA LYS A 343 6.10 6.25 39.78
C LYS A 343 4.80 6.86 39.25
N LEU A 344 4.78 7.32 37.99
CA LEU A 344 3.64 7.93 37.31
C LEU A 344 2.49 6.95 37.01
N THR A 345 2.78 5.65 36.80
CA THR A 345 1.76 4.59 36.63
C THR A 345 1.50 3.77 37.89
N SER A 346 2.16 4.10 39.01
CA SER A 346 1.97 3.44 40.30
C SER A 346 0.52 3.52 40.81
N LEU A 347 0.10 2.52 41.60
CA LEU A 347 -1.22 2.50 42.26
C LEU A 347 -1.49 3.79 43.05
N LYS A 348 -0.49 4.33 43.77
CA LYS A 348 -0.62 5.60 44.50
C LYS A 348 -0.95 6.77 43.55
N MET A 349 -0.21 6.91 42.46
CA MET A 349 -0.39 8.01 41.53
C MET A 349 -1.70 7.91 40.75
N GLN A 350 -2.10 6.70 40.34
CA GLN A 350 -3.41 6.49 39.71
C GLN A 350 -4.55 6.90 40.65
N LEU A 351 -4.48 6.52 41.93
CA LEU A 351 -5.46 6.95 42.94
C LEU A 351 -5.41 8.46 43.18
N LEU A 352 -4.23 9.09 43.15
CA LEU A 352 -4.10 10.54 43.30
C LEU A 352 -4.77 11.26 42.12
N ARG A 353 -4.45 10.88 40.87
CA ARG A 353 -5.12 11.43 39.68
C ARG A 353 -6.62 11.19 39.70
N ALA A 354 -7.08 9.99 40.07
CA ALA A 354 -8.51 9.69 40.18
C ALA A 354 -9.22 10.60 41.21
N ASN A 355 -8.55 10.94 42.32
CA ASN A 355 -9.11 11.82 43.33
C ASN A 355 -9.17 13.31 42.92
N TYR A 356 -8.25 13.81 42.09
CA TYR A 356 -8.10 15.24 41.76
C TYR A 356 -8.46 15.62 40.31
N PHE A 357 -8.41 14.67 39.38
CA PHE A 357 -8.68 14.85 37.95
C PHE A 357 -9.68 13.84 37.39
N GLY A 358 -9.98 12.77 38.12
CA GLY A 358 -11.11 11.87 37.85
C GLY A 358 -10.80 10.67 36.96
N SER A 359 -9.61 10.70 36.37
CA SER A 359 -8.81 9.59 35.88
C SER A 359 -9.28 8.21 36.33
N ILE A 360 -9.81 7.42 35.40
CA ILE A 360 -10.25 6.06 35.69
C ILE A 360 -9.03 5.13 35.71
N PRO A 361 -8.74 4.46 36.83
CA PRO A 361 -7.53 3.67 36.97
C PRO A 361 -7.46 2.47 36.02
N THR A 362 -6.24 2.07 35.70
CA THR A 362 -5.92 0.85 34.92
C THR A 362 -5.73 -0.37 35.81
N PHE A 363 -5.74 -0.23 37.14
CA PHE A 363 -5.59 -1.37 38.04
C PHE A 363 -6.82 -2.29 38.02
N ASP A 364 -6.60 -3.58 38.26
CA ASP A 364 -7.69 -4.55 38.38
C ASP A 364 -8.52 -4.28 39.65
N ILE A 365 -9.83 -4.08 39.46
CA ILE A 365 -10.80 -3.83 40.55
C ILE A 365 -11.38 -5.12 41.13
N SER A 366 -11.17 -6.28 40.50
CA SER A 366 -11.60 -7.59 41.02
C SER A 366 -11.20 -7.85 42.49
N PRO A 367 -9.97 -7.50 42.95
CA PRO A 367 -9.59 -7.57 44.36
C PRO A 367 -10.18 -6.46 45.29
N LYS A 368 -11.29 -5.80 44.94
CA LYS A 368 -11.93 -4.77 45.79
C LYS A 368 -12.29 -5.21 47.21
N ASN A 369 -12.41 -6.51 47.46
CA ASN A 369 -12.67 -7.06 48.80
C ASN A 369 -11.39 -7.35 49.63
N SER A 370 -10.21 -7.43 49.00
CA SER A 370 -8.94 -7.79 49.66
C SER A 370 -7.92 -6.64 49.72
N ASN A 371 -7.97 -5.69 48.80
CA ASN A 371 -7.08 -4.52 48.78
C ASN A 371 -7.80 -3.28 49.32
N THR A 372 -7.34 -2.75 50.46
CA THR A 372 -7.93 -1.59 51.14
C THR A 372 -7.98 -0.32 50.28
N ASN A 373 -7.02 -0.13 49.39
CA ASN A 373 -6.92 1.09 48.57
C ASN A 373 -7.92 1.03 47.41
N ILE A 374 -8.06 -0.14 46.79
CA ILE A 374 -9.06 -0.41 45.74
C ILE A 374 -10.45 -0.35 46.35
N LYS A 375 -10.64 -0.91 47.56
CA LYS A 375 -11.89 -0.77 48.31
C LYS A 375 -12.22 0.69 48.56
N SER A 376 -11.30 1.47 49.13
CA SER A 376 -11.52 2.91 49.40
C SER A 376 -11.79 3.74 48.13
N PHE A 377 -11.32 3.28 46.96
CA PHE A 377 -11.68 3.88 45.68
C PHE A 377 -13.13 3.55 45.30
N CYS A 378 -13.52 2.28 45.29
CA CYS A 378 -14.89 1.88 44.93
C CYS A 378 -15.94 2.27 45.98
N ASP A 379 -15.59 2.38 47.25
CA ASP A 379 -16.47 2.92 48.31
C ASP A 379 -16.75 4.43 48.09
N LYS A 380 -15.85 5.16 47.39
CA LYS A 380 -15.99 6.58 47.03
C LYS A 380 -16.60 6.79 45.63
N TYR A 381 -16.31 5.90 44.69
CA TYR A 381 -16.68 5.98 43.27
C TYR A 381 -17.42 4.72 42.81
N SER A 382 -18.47 4.35 43.54
CA SER A 382 -19.20 3.09 43.33
C SER A 382 -19.77 2.95 41.92
N GLU A 383 -20.38 4.01 41.39
CA GLU A 383 -20.91 4.06 40.01
C GLU A 383 -19.85 3.73 38.95
N ILE A 384 -18.61 4.19 39.14
CA ILE A 384 -17.49 3.91 38.23
C ILE A 384 -17.11 2.43 38.34
N CYS A 385 -16.90 1.90 39.54
CA CYS A 385 -16.51 0.50 39.72
C CYS A 385 -17.60 -0.47 39.21
N ASP A 386 -18.87 -0.19 39.50
CA ASP A 386 -20.00 -0.97 38.99
C ASP A 386 -20.09 -0.91 37.46
N THR A 387 -19.74 0.20 36.83
CA THR A 387 -19.74 0.32 35.37
C THR A 387 -18.51 -0.36 34.75
N LEU A 388 -17.34 -0.25 35.39
CA LEU A 388 -16.10 -0.95 35.00
C LEU A 388 -16.25 -2.48 34.99
N GLU A 389 -17.10 -3.03 35.87
CA GLU A 389 -17.45 -4.46 35.93
C GLU A 389 -18.52 -4.90 34.90
N ARG A 390 -19.35 -3.96 34.41
CA ARG A 390 -20.45 -4.24 33.48
C ARG A 390 -20.12 -3.96 32.02
N ILE A 391 -19.11 -3.14 31.73
CA ILE A 391 -18.81 -2.71 30.36
C ILE A 391 -18.10 -3.81 29.55
N HIS A 392 -18.63 -4.07 28.35
CA HIS A 392 -17.98 -4.87 27.33
C HIS A 392 -17.24 -3.95 26.34
N PRO A 393 -15.90 -3.84 26.42
CA PRO A 393 -15.14 -2.90 25.59
C PRO A 393 -15.10 -3.33 24.13
N ILE A 394 -15.22 -2.35 23.22
CA ILE A 394 -15.10 -2.55 21.77
C ILE A 394 -13.73 -2.00 21.33
N TYR A 395 -12.74 -2.89 21.16
CA TYR A 395 -11.41 -2.49 20.72
C TYR A 395 -11.38 -2.30 19.19
N LEU A 396 -11.51 -1.05 18.73
CA LEU A 396 -11.55 -0.72 17.29
C LEU A 396 -10.38 -1.32 16.50
N LYS A 397 -9.17 -1.32 17.09
CA LYS A 397 -7.96 -1.86 16.47
C LYS A 397 -8.11 -3.34 16.07
N ASP A 398 -8.79 -4.13 16.90
CA ASP A 398 -9.02 -5.55 16.64
C ASP A 398 -10.11 -5.79 15.58
N ILE A 399 -11.10 -4.90 15.47
CA ILE A 399 -12.11 -4.96 14.40
C ILE A 399 -11.44 -4.96 13.03
N PHE A 400 -10.42 -4.12 12.83
CA PHE A 400 -9.75 -3.96 11.53
C PHE A 400 -8.67 -4.99 11.25
N LYS A 401 -8.12 -5.66 12.28
CA LYS A 401 -7.01 -6.61 12.14
C LYS A 401 -7.36 -7.77 11.19
N SER A 402 -6.46 -8.09 10.27
CA SER A 402 -6.45 -9.31 9.43
C SER A 402 -5.04 -9.59 8.91
N GLU A 403 -4.83 -10.68 8.18
CA GLU A 403 -3.53 -11.01 7.57
C GLU A 403 -3.06 -9.93 6.56
N TYR A 404 -4.00 -9.31 5.84
CA TYR A 404 -3.73 -8.32 4.79
C TYR A 404 -4.31 -6.94 5.10
N SER A 405 -4.70 -6.68 6.36
CA SER A 405 -5.23 -5.39 6.78
C SER A 405 -4.19 -4.28 6.61
N VAL A 406 -4.65 -3.11 6.21
CA VAL A 406 -3.83 -1.88 6.23
C VAL A 406 -3.44 -1.54 7.68
N PRO A 407 -2.28 -0.88 7.94
CA PRO A 407 -1.96 -0.38 9.27
C PRO A 407 -3.08 0.46 9.86
N PHE A 408 -3.37 0.27 11.15
CA PHE A 408 -4.47 0.98 11.81
C PHE A 408 -4.28 2.52 11.80
N PHE A 409 -3.04 3.00 11.68
CA PHE A 409 -2.71 4.41 11.44
C PHE A 409 -3.47 4.99 10.24
N GLU A 410 -3.41 4.33 9.08
CA GLU A 410 -4.10 4.79 7.86
C GLU A 410 -5.62 4.68 8.02
N THR A 411 -6.11 3.61 8.67
CA THR A 411 -7.53 3.44 8.95
C THR A 411 -8.07 4.60 9.80
N ARG A 412 -7.41 4.93 10.92
CA ARG A 412 -7.82 6.01 11.82
C ARG A 412 -7.72 7.39 11.17
N PHE A 413 -6.70 7.63 10.36
CA PHE A 413 -6.54 8.88 9.61
C PHE A 413 -7.59 9.06 8.51
N LEU A 414 -7.81 8.04 7.66
CA LEU A 414 -8.62 8.20 6.45
C LEU A 414 -10.10 7.85 6.62
N LEU A 415 -10.46 6.81 7.38
CA LEU A 415 -11.83 6.29 7.43
C LEU A 415 -12.87 7.31 7.95
N PRO A 416 -12.60 8.16 8.96
CA PRO A 416 -13.53 9.22 9.36
C PRO A 416 -13.89 10.15 8.20
N SER A 417 -12.94 10.48 7.31
CA SER A 417 -13.23 11.31 6.12
C SER A 417 -14.22 10.64 5.15
N PHE A 418 -14.18 9.30 5.04
CA PHE A 418 -15.15 8.52 4.24
C PHE A 418 -16.52 8.46 4.92
N ILE A 419 -16.59 8.26 6.24
CA ILE A 419 -17.85 8.29 7.01
C ILE A 419 -18.51 9.67 6.89
N ARG A 420 -17.74 10.75 7.12
CA ARG A 420 -18.19 12.15 6.98
C ARG A 420 -18.66 12.46 5.54
N ARG A 421 -17.98 11.95 4.51
CA ARG A 421 -18.40 12.11 3.09
C ARG A 421 -19.66 11.31 2.75
N PHE A 422 -19.74 10.07 3.21
CA PHE A 422 -20.94 9.23 3.06
C PHE A 422 -22.17 9.91 3.67
N LEU A 423 -22.08 10.34 4.93
CA LEU A 423 -23.18 11.01 5.63
C LEU A 423 -23.68 12.25 4.85
N ARG A 424 -22.76 13.13 4.40
CA ARG A 424 -23.09 14.33 3.61
C ARG A 424 -23.72 14.01 2.25
N ASN A 425 -23.08 13.14 1.48
CA ASN A 425 -23.37 12.99 0.05
C ASN A 425 -24.23 11.76 -0.30
N ASN A 426 -24.56 10.92 0.69
CA ASN A 426 -25.05 9.55 0.50
C ASN A 426 -24.12 8.67 -0.38
N ASP A 427 -22.81 8.91 -0.26
CA ASP A 427 -21.74 8.25 -1.02
C ASP A 427 -21.43 6.85 -0.45
N ILE A 428 -22.42 5.96 -0.56
CA ILE A 428 -22.38 4.60 -0.02
C ILE A 428 -21.24 3.79 -0.66
N GLU A 429 -21.11 3.87 -2.00
CA GLU A 429 -20.09 3.09 -2.74
C GLU A 429 -18.67 3.41 -2.26
N SER A 430 -18.34 4.68 -1.99
CA SER A 430 -17.00 5.02 -1.50
C SER A 430 -16.72 4.51 -0.10
N LEU A 431 -17.71 4.50 0.81
CA LEU A 431 -17.52 3.98 2.16
C LEU A 431 -17.48 2.44 2.18
N GLN A 432 -18.35 1.77 1.40
CA GLN A 432 -18.25 0.33 1.17
C GLN A 432 -16.88 -0.04 0.60
N PHE A 433 -16.38 0.74 -0.38
CA PHE A 433 -15.07 0.52 -0.98
C PHE A 433 -13.93 0.74 0.02
N ALA A 434 -13.96 1.81 0.81
CA ALA A 434 -12.94 2.05 1.85
C ALA A 434 -12.93 0.95 2.91
N LEU A 435 -14.11 0.53 3.39
CA LEU A 435 -14.25 -0.58 4.33
C LEU A 435 -13.70 -1.89 3.74
N LYS A 436 -14.02 -2.20 2.47
CA LYS A 436 -13.47 -3.36 1.74
C LYS A 436 -11.94 -3.30 1.63
N SER A 437 -11.43 -2.17 1.12
CA SER A 437 -10.00 -1.95 0.91
C SER A 437 -9.20 -1.98 2.22
N ILE A 438 -9.78 -1.72 3.39
CA ILE A 438 -9.06 -1.87 4.68
C ILE A 438 -8.59 -3.32 4.93
N LYS A 439 -9.41 -4.34 4.64
CA LYS A 439 -9.05 -5.76 4.89
C LYS A 439 -8.62 -6.53 3.65
N GLU A 440 -9.13 -6.18 2.48
CA GLU A 440 -8.88 -6.92 1.23
C GLU A 440 -7.90 -6.17 0.33
N LEU A 441 -7.34 -6.89 -0.65
CA LEU A 441 -6.44 -6.38 -1.67
C LEU A 441 -7.10 -6.51 -3.04
N ILE A 442 -6.62 -5.78 -4.05
CA ILE A 442 -7.12 -5.96 -5.42
C ILE A 442 -6.79 -7.38 -5.98
N THR A 443 -5.72 -7.99 -5.48
CA THR A 443 -5.23 -9.32 -5.86
C THR A 443 -5.92 -10.48 -5.16
N THR A 444 -6.64 -10.28 -4.05
CA THR A 444 -7.39 -11.35 -3.36
C THR A 444 -8.76 -11.62 -4.00
N ASN A 445 -9.25 -10.72 -4.85
CA ASN A 445 -10.60 -10.75 -5.43
C ASN A 445 -10.60 -10.91 -6.96
N LEU A 446 -9.69 -11.72 -7.50
CA LEU A 446 -9.64 -11.99 -8.95
C LEU A 446 -10.82 -12.86 -9.45
N GLY A 447 -11.49 -13.60 -8.56
CA GLY A 447 -12.66 -14.40 -8.90
C GLY A 447 -12.35 -15.45 -9.97
N ILE A 448 -13.23 -15.59 -10.96
CA ILE A 448 -13.08 -16.59 -12.05
C ILE A 448 -11.81 -16.34 -12.89
N TYR A 449 -11.33 -15.08 -12.96
CA TYR A 449 -10.13 -14.74 -13.73
C TYR A 449 -8.85 -15.40 -13.17
N ASP A 450 -8.81 -15.68 -11.86
CA ASP A 450 -7.69 -16.40 -11.22
C ASP A 450 -7.52 -17.80 -11.83
N SER A 451 -8.60 -18.58 -11.87
CA SER A 451 -8.63 -19.90 -12.50
C SER A 451 -8.19 -19.87 -13.97
N TYR A 452 -8.59 -18.85 -14.74
CA TYR A 452 -8.16 -18.70 -16.13
C TYR A 452 -6.66 -18.37 -16.25
N ILE A 453 -6.09 -17.57 -15.35
CA ILE A 453 -4.65 -17.29 -15.28
C ILE A 453 -3.86 -18.58 -15.07
N TYR A 454 -4.23 -19.40 -14.08
CA TYR A 454 -3.58 -20.70 -13.83
C TYR A 454 -3.67 -21.63 -15.04
N ILE A 455 -4.85 -21.76 -15.66
CA ILE A 455 -5.06 -22.63 -16.83
C ILE A 455 -4.19 -22.19 -18.03
N ILE A 456 -4.15 -20.89 -18.33
CA ILE A 456 -3.41 -20.37 -19.49
C ILE A 456 -1.90 -20.52 -19.29
N VAL A 457 -1.36 -20.18 -18.12
CA VAL A 457 0.07 -20.37 -17.82
C VAL A 457 0.44 -21.85 -17.88
N LEU A 458 -0.39 -22.74 -17.30
CA LEU A 458 -0.16 -24.19 -17.34
C LEU A 458 -0.07 -24.74 -18.77
N ILE A 459 -0.93 -24.28 -19.68
CA ILE A 459 -0.90 -24.68 -21.10
C ILE A 459 0.43 -24.27 -21.76
N TYR A 460 0.87 -23.01 -21.60
CA TYR A 460 2.14 -22.55 -22.17
C TYR A 460 3.37 -23.25 -21.58
N VAL A 461 3.33 -23.57 -20.27
CA VAL A 461 4.40 -24.34 -19.60
C VAL A 461 4.47 -25.77 -20.13
N ILE A 462 3.34 -26.46 -20.33
CA ILE A 462 3.28 -27.81 -20.92
C ILE A 462 3.85 -27.80 -22.36
N PHE A 463 3.44 -26.85 -23.21
CA PHE A 463 4.02 -26.71 -24.55
C PHE A 463 5.53 -26.40 -24.53
N SER A 464 6.00 -25.62 -23.56
CA SER A 464 7.42 -25.32 -23.41
C SER A 464 8.23 -26.56 -22.97
N PHE A 465 7.69 -27.41 -22.10
CA PHE A 465 8.28 -28.72 -21.79
C PHE A 465 8.31 -29.68 -22.99
N PHE A 466 7.27 -29.69 -23.83
CA PHE A 466 7.28 -30.43 -25.08
C PHE A 466 8.40 -29.96 -26.03
N ILE A 467 8.61 -28.64 -26.14
CA ILE A 467 9.72 -28.08 -26.93
C ILE A 467 11.09 -28.45 -26.32
N ILE A 468 11.24 -28.49 -24.99
CA ILE A 468 12.46 -29.02 -24.33
C ILE A 468 12.70 -30.49 -24.72
N ALA A 469 11.67 -31.35 -24.64
CA ALA A 469 11.78 -32.76 -24.97
C ALA A 469 12.19 -32.98 -26.44
N MET A 470 11.62 -32.22 -27.37
CA MET A 470 11.98 -32.27 -28.79
C MET A 470 13.38 -31.69 -29.05
N THR A 471 13.77 -30.61 -28.37
CA THR A 471 15.14 -30.05 -28.41
C THR A 471 16.18 -31.08 -27.94
N TYR A 472 15.84 -31.87 -26.92
CA TYR A 472 16.68 -32.96 -26.41
C TYR A 472 16.74 -34.15 -27.37
N LYS A 473 15.61 -34.55 -27.98
CA LYS A 473 15.54 -35.63 -28.99
C LYS A 473 16.43 -35.33 -30.20
N TYR A 474 16.30 -34.14 -30.79
CA TYR A 474 17.03 -33.75 -32.01
C TYR A 474 18.40 -33.10 -31.75
N ARG A 475 18.92 -33.18 -30.51
CA ARG A 475 20.17 -32.50 -30.08
C ARG A 475 21.41 -32.79 -30.93
N ASN A 476 21.47 -33.93 -31.61
CA ASN A 476 22.60 -34.34 -32.43
C ASN A 476 22.60 -33.67 -33.82
N HIS A 477 21.44 -33.21 -34.30
CA HIS A 477 21.26 -32.70 -35.66
C HIS A 477 22.04 -31.38 -35.89
N PRO A 478 22.72 -31.18 -37.04
CA PRO A 478 23.64 -30.05 -37.24
C PRO A 478 23.04 -28.68 -36.92
N TYR A 479 21.81 -28.41 -37.37
CA TYR A 479 21.10 -27.14 -37.19
C TYR A 479 20.86 -26.73 -35.72
N LEU A 480 20.81 -27.69 -34.79
CA LEU A 480 20.70 -27.47 -33.34
C LEU A 480 22.07 -27.55 -32.64
N LYS A 481 22.94 -28.47 -33.08
CA LYS A 481 24.33 -28.65 -32.61
C LYS A 481 25.16 -27.37 -32.71
N VAL A 482 24.89 -26.51 -33.71
CA VAL A 482 25.51 -25.18 -33.84
C VAL A 482 25.22 -24.28 -32.64
N ILE A 483 23.97 -24.15 -32.18
CA ILE A 483 23.63 -23.27 -31.04
C ILE A 483 24.15 -23.84 -29.71
N SER A 484 24.27 -25.16 -29.60
CA SER A 484 24.36 -25.92 -28.34
C SER A 484 22.98 -26.10 -27.70
N PRO A 485 22.32 -27.28 -27.89
CA PRO A 485 20.98 -27.54 -27.39
C PRO A 485 20.83 -27.38 -25.87
N MET A 486 21.90 -27.55 -25.10
CA MET A 486 21.87 -27.36 -23.65
C MET A 486 21.64 -25.88 -23.25
N PHE A 487 22.18 -24.93 -24.02
CA PHE A 487 21.91 -23.50 -23.79
C PHE A 487 20.48 -23.14 -24.22
N CYS A 488 19.96 -23.76 -25.29
CA CYS A 488 18.54 -23.65 -25.64
C CYS A 488 17.62 -24.13 -24.51
N ILE A 489 17.92 -25.29 -23.90
CA ILE A 489 17.11 -25.83 -22.79
C ILE A 489 17.17 -24.90 -21.57
N LEU A 490 18.34 -24.37 -21.20
CA LEU A 490 18.45 -23.38 -20.11
C LEU A 490 17.65 -22.10 -20.39
N MET A 491 17.70 -21.57 -21.62
CA MET A 491 16.88 -20.41 -22.02
C MET A 491 15.38 -20.71 -21.93
N ILE A 492 14.91 -21.89 -22.38
CA ILE A 492 13.49 -22.26 -22.28
C ILE A 492 13.06 -22.44 -20.82
N ILE A 493 13.92 -22.95 -19.94
CA ILE A 493 13.66 -22.99 -18.49
C ILE A 493 13.53 -21.56 -17.94
N GLY A 494 14.38 -20.62 -18.39
CA GLY A 494 14.23 -19.19 -18.09
C GLY A 494 12.88 -18.63 -18.55
N PHE A 495 12.46 -18.87 -19.79
CA PHE A 495 11.14 -18.44 -20.28
C PHE A 495 9.97 -19.08 -19.50
N ILE A 496 10.08 -20.35 -19.10
CA ILE A 496 9.10 -21.00 -18.20
C ILE A 496 9.05 -20.28 -16.85
N MET A 497 10.20 -19.85 -16.31
CA MET A 497 10.22 -19.05 -15.09
C MET A 497 9.62 -17.65 -15.30
N ASN A 498 9.80 -17.00 -16.45
CA ASN A 498 9.13 -15.74 -16.74
C ASN A 498 7.59 -15.90 -16.76
N MET A 499 7.09 -16.93 -17.46
CA MET A 499 5.65 -17.26 -17.51
C MET A 499 5.05 -17.52 -16.11
N LEU A 500 5.79 -18.20 -15.24
CA LEU A 500 5.38 -18.51 -13.87
C LEU A 500 5.58 -17.34 -12.90
N SER A 501 6.38 -16.33 -13.25
CA SER A 501 6.72 -15.20 -12.37
C SER A 501 5.47 -14.43 -11.93
N LEU A 502 4.55 -14.12 -12.84
CA LEU A 502 3.34 -13.34 -12.52
C LEU A 502 2.52 -14.03 -11.41
N ILE A 503 2.30 -15.34 -11.54
CA ILE A 503 1.60 -16.15 -10.54
C ILE A 503 2.38 -16.18 -9.22
N LEU A 504 3.67 -16.50 -9.25
CA LEU A 504 4.47 -16.75 -8.05
C LEU A 504 4.82 -15.48 -7.26
N LEU A 505 4.92 -14.33 -7.94
CA LEU A 505 5.32 -13.05 -7.33
C LEU A 505 4.10 -12.27 -6.81
N PHE A 506 3.05 -12.13 -7.63
CA PHE A 506 2.02 -11.10 -7.40
C PHE A 506 0.70 -11.60 -6.80
N LEU A 507 0.38 -12.89 -6.87
CA LEU A 507 -0.84 -13.45 -6.29
C LEU A 507 -0.69 -13.74 -4.78
N PRO A 508 -1.77 -13.87 -3.99
CA PRO A 508 -1.72 -14.40 -2.62
C PRO A 508 -1.30 -15.89 -2.59
N PRO A 509 -1.02 -16.48 -1.40
CA PRO A 509 -0.85 -15.79 -0.11
C PRO A 509 0.44 -14.98 -0.09
N TYR A 510 0.50 -13.96 0.77
CA TYR A 510 1.68 -13.12 0.98
C TYR A 510 2.42 -13.52 2.25
N SER A 511 3.75 -13.51 2.23
CA SER A 511 4.55 -13.77 3.45
C SER A 511 5.97 -13.25 3.27
N ILE A 512 6.65 -12.94 4.38
CA ILE A 512 8.06 -12.50 4.35
C ILE A 512 8.95 -13.57 3.69
N THR A 513 8.67 -14.87 3.89
CA THR A 513 9.35 -15.97 3.22
C THR A 513 9.14 -15.95 1.70
N LYS A 514 7.92 -15.66 1.23
CA LYS A 514 7.63 -15.48 -0.20
C LYS A 514 8.37 -14.27 -0.77
N CYS A 515 8.39 -13.15 -0.05
CA CYS A 515 9.16 -11.94 -0.40
C CYS A 515 10.69 -12.20 -0.42
N LYS A 516 11.22 -13.14 0.38
CA LYS A 516 12.62 -13.58 0.25
C LYS A 516 12.85 -14.45 -0.99
N ILE A 517 11.89 -15.34 -1.33
CA ILE A 517 11.98 -16.22 -2.50
C ILE A 517 11.80 -15.44 -3.82
N SER A 518 10.94 -14.42 -3.86
CA SER A 518 10.69 -13.59 -5.05
C SER A 518 11.97 -12.95 -5.58
N ILE A 519 12.79 -12.35 -4.71
CA ILE A 519 14.01 -11.65 -5.14
C ILE A 519 15.06 -12.60 -5.73
N LEU A 520 15.17 -13.81 -5.18
CA LEU A 520 15.99 -14.86 -5.77
C LEU A 520 15.41 -15.29 -7.15
N TYR A 521 14.10 -15.44 -7.25
CA TYR A 521 13.39 -15.82 -8.48
C TYR A 521 13.53 -14.78 -9.61
N GLU A 522 13.31 -13.51 -9.28
CA GLU A 522 13.45 -12.32 -10.13
C GLU A 522 14.87 -12.15 -10.65
N THR A 523 15.88 -12.61 -9.89
CA THR A 523 17.28 -12.62 -10.36
C THR A 523 17.60 -13.86 -11.20
N LEU A 524 17.10 -15.04 -10.81
CA LEU A 524 17.33 -16.32 -11.50
C LEU A 524 16.75 -16.34 -12.92
N ASN A 525 15.51 -15.87 -13.08
CA ASN A 525 14.77 -15.83 -14.36
C ASN A 525 15.58 -15.15 -15.50
N PRO A 526 15.90 -13.83 -15.43
CA PRO A 526 16.69 -13.16 -16.45
C PRO A 526 18.12 -13.70 -16.55
N SER A 527 18.72 -14.22 -15.46
CA SER A 527 20.04 -14.85 -15.50
C SER A 527 20.06 -16.12 -16.37
N LEU A 528 19.01 -16.95 -16.30
CA LEU A 528 18.85 -18.15 -17.13
C LEU A 528 18.56 -17.85 -18.61
N ILE A 529 18.11 -16.63 -18.92
CA ILE A 529 17.89 -16.17 -20.29
C ILE A 529 19.17 -15.50 -20.83
N TYR A 530 19.62 -14.40 -20.22
CA TYR A 530 20.66 -13.55 -20.79
C TYR A 530 22.07 -14.16 -20.71
N ILE A 531 22.42 -14.93 -19.67
CA ILE A 531 23.78 -15.50 -19.56
C ILE A 531 24.00 -16.61 -20.61
N PRO A 532 23.05 -17.54 -20.87
CA PRO A 532 23.15 -18.47 -22.00
C PRO A 532 23.13 -17.78 -23.38
N ILE A 533 22.34 -16.72 -23.60
CA ILE A 533 22.40 -15.95 -24.86
C ILE A 533 23.81 -15.35 -25.03
N PHE A 534 24.34 -14.68 -24.01
CA PHE A 534 25.70 -14.14 -24.02
C PHE A 534 26.75 -15.20 -24.38
N ALA A 535 26.66 -16.40 -23.79
CA ALA A 535 27.58 -17.49 -24.09
C ALA A 535 27.48 -18.00 -25.54
N VAL A 536 26.26 -18.14 -26.08
CA VAL A 536 26.02 -18.49 -27.49
C VAL A 536 26.61 -17.41 -28.41
N THR A 537 26.29 -16.14 -28.17
CA THR A 537 26.80 -15.00 -28.95
C THR A 537 28.33 -14.90 -28.87
N TYR A 538 28.93 -15.10 -27.70
CA TYR A 538 30.38 -15.09 -27.51
C TYR A 538 31.08 -16.23 -28.28
N ARG A 539 30.49 -17.43 -28.27
CA ARG A 539 31.00 -18.58 -29.04
C ARG A 539 30.98 -18.28 -30.54
N LEU A 540 29.89 -17.72 -31.06
CA LEU A 540 29.76 -17.32 -32.47
C LEU A 540 30.76 -16.19 -32.82
N TYR A 541 30.82 -15.13 -32.01
CA TYR A 541 31.78 -14.03 -32.15
C TYR A 541 33.22 -14.53 -32.24
N ARG A 542 33.63 -15.44 -31.35
CA ARG A 542 34.99 -16.00 -31.37
C ARG A 542 35.26 -16.83 -32.63
N VAL A 543 34.32 -17.69 -33.04
CA VAL A 543 34.47 -18.54 -34.25
C VAL A 543 34.65 -17.69 -35.51
N PHE A 544 33.82 -16.66 -35.71
CA PHE A 544 33.94 -15.79 -36.88
C PHE A 544 35.19 -14.88 -36.83
N LYS A 545 35.65 -14.48 -35.64
CA LYS A 545 36.86 -13.65 -35.47
C LYS A 545 38.17 -14.43 -35.64
N SER A 546 38.20 -15.73 -35.37
CA SER A 546 39.45 -16.52 -35.33
C SER A 546 39.99 -16.97 -36.70
N GLN A 547 39.50 -16.43 -37.83
CA GLN A 547 39.98 -16.78 -39.18
C GLN A 547 41.48 -16.52 -39.40
N THR A 548 42.14 -15.71 -38.56
CA THR A 548 43.57 -15.39 -38.66
C THR A 548 44.48 -16.17 -37.72
N VAL A 549 43.95 -16.89 -36.71
CA VAL A 549 44.78 -17.62 -35.72
C VAL A 549 44.07 -18.90 -35.27
N TYR A 550 44.77 -20.03 -35.40
CA TYR A 550 44.38 -21.38 -34.93
C TYR A 550 44.37 -21.48 -33.38
N THR A 551 43.53 -20.70 -32.71
CA THR A 551 43.43 -20.70 -31.24
C THR A 551 42.85 -22.03 -30.75
N ARG A 552 43.46 -22.63 -29.70
CA ARG A 552 42.95 -23.83 -29.00
C ARG A 552 41.43 -23.74 -28.81
N SER A 553 40.71 -24.76 -29.27
CA SER A 553 39.25 -24.74 -29.36
C SER A 553 38.58 -24.39 -28.02
N LEU A 554 37.60 -23.49 -28.07
CA LEU A 554 36.76 -23.21 -26.91
C LEU A 554 35.83 -24.42 -26.73
N THR A 555 36.21 -25.35 -25.85
CA THR A 555 35.38 -26.51 -25.55
C THR A 555 34.09 -26.07 -24.88
N ASN A 556 32.96 -26.71 -25.23
CA ASN A 556 31.68 -26.42 -24.59
C ASN A 556 31.74 -26.61 -23.07
N LYS A 557 32.60 -27.51 -22.57
CA LYS A 557 32.88 -27.72 -21.14
C LYS A 557 33.41 -26.45 -20.46
N ASN A 558 34.39 -25.78 -21.05
CA ASN A 558 34.98 -24.57 -20.45
C ASN A 558 33.99 -23.40 -20.45
N LEU A 559 33.19 -23.26 -21.51
CA LEU A 559 32.14 -22.25 -21.59
C LEU A 559 31.02 -22.51 -20.56
N TYR A 560 30.62 -23.78 -20.39
CA TYR A 560 29.65 -24.18 -19.35
C TYR A 560 30.15 -23.87 -17.93
N ILE A 561 31.41 -24.23 -17.62
CA ILE A 561 32.04 -23.92 -16.31
C ILE A 561 32.01 -22.42 -16.02
N ALA A 562 32.32 -21.57 -17.02
CA ALA A 562 32.28 -20.12 -16.86
C ALA A 562 30.86 -19.59 -16.58
N ILE A 563 29.84 -20.11 -17.26
CA ILE A 563 28.42 -19.76 -17.02
C ILE A 563 28.01 -20.17 -15.60
N THR A 564 28.27 -21.42 -15.21
CA THR A 564 27.94 -21.94 -13.88
C THR A 564 28.64 -21.12 -12.78
N PHE A 565 29.87 -20.66 -13.00
CA PHE A 565 30.59 -19.80 -12.05
C PHE A 565 29.97 -18.41 -11.91
N VAL A 566 29.60 -17.74 -13.01
CA VAL A 566 28.91 -16.44 -12.95
C VAL A 566 27.54 -16.58 -12.28
N PHE A 567 26.78 -17.63 -12.64
CA PHE A 567 25.47 -17.93 -12.05
C PHE A 567 25.57 -18.21 -10.53
N LEU A 568 26.61 -18.93 -10.09
CA LEU A 568 26.91 -19.18 -8.68
C LEU A 568 27.17 -17.87 -7.92
N ILE A 569 27.95 -16.94 -8.49
CA ILE A 569 28.22 -15.63 -7.87
C ILE A 569 26.93 -14.83 -7.66
N VAL A 570 26.08 -14.76 -8.69
CA VAL A 570 24.78 -14.04 -8.63
C VAL A 570 23.86 -14.66 -7.57
N ILE A 571 23.80 -16.00 -7.50
CA ILE A 571 23.03 -16.71 -6.46
C ILE A 571 23.58 -16.44 -5.06
N ILE A 572 24.90 -16.52 -4.85
CA ILE A 572 25.53 -16.25 -3.55
C ILE A 572 25.26 -14.82 -3.09
N TYR A 573 25.38 -13.83 -3.98
CA TYR A 573 25.03 -12.43 -3.69
C TYR A 573 23.58 -12.29 -3.21
N LYS A 574 22.62 -12.89 -3.91
CA LYS A 574 21.20 -12.83 -3.52
C LYS A 574 20.88 -13.59 -2.23
N ILE A 575 21.52 -14.73 -2.01
CA ILE A 575 21.40 -15.47 -0.74
C ILE A 575 21.94 -14.65 0.44
N ILE A 576 23.05 -13.91 0.27
CA ILE A 576 23.54 -12.99 1.31
C ILE A 576 22.49 -11.93 1.62
N LEU A 577 21.94 -11.24 0.61
CA LEU A 577 20.88 -10.23 0.80
C LEU A 577 19.65 -10.80 1.52
N MET A 578 19.22 -12.02 1.17
CA MET A 578 18.12 -12.73 1.85
C MET A 578 18.36 -12.96 3.35
N PHE A 579 19.61 -12.97 3.82
CA PHE A 579 19.96 -13.14 5.23
C PHE A 579 20.35 -11.84 5.94
N THR A 580 20.93 -10.85 5.26
CA THR A 580 21.41 -9.61 5.88
C THR A 580 20.33 -8.53 6.05
N ASN A 581 19.34 -8.47 5.15
CA ASN A 581 18.40 -7.35 5.09
C ASN A 581 17.02 -7.76 5.65
N GLN A 582 16.25 -6.82 6.18
CA GLN A 582 14.84 -7.03 6.51
C GLN A 582 14.00 -6.97 5.23
N PHE A 583 12.91 -7.75 5.18
CA PHE A 583 12.02 -7.92 4.03
C PHE A 583 10.58 -7.64 4.44
N TYR A 584 9.85 -6.92 3.61
CA TYR A 584 8.55 -6.37 3.94
C TYR A 584 7.68 -6.16 2.70
N TYR A 585 6.38 -5.97 2.89
CA TYR A 585 5.47 -5.52 1.83
C TYR A 585 5.05 -4.08 2.09
N ILE A 586 5.00 -3.27 1.04
CA ILE A 586 4.34 -1.96 1.04
C ILE A 586 3.12 -2.02 0.12
N SER A 587 2.01 -1.45 0.56
CA SER A 587 0.82 -1.23 -0.26
C SER A 587 0.98 0.02 -1.13
N TYR A 588 0.95 -0.15 -2.45
CA TYR A 588 0.63 0.93 -3.38
C TYR A 588 -0.87 1.18 -3.39
N GLY A 589 -1.27 2.45 -3.26
CA GLY A 589 -2.67 2.86 -3.05
C GLY A 589 -2.96 3.19 -1.58
N SER A 590 -4.23 3.40 -1.27
CA SER A 590 -4.74 3.70 0.07
C SER A 590 -6.06 2.96 0.29
N ILE A 591 -6.70 3.08 1.45
CA ILE A 591 -8.07 2.60 1.64
C ILE A 591 -9.06 3.30 0.68
N GLY A 592 -8.76 4.53 0.27
CA GLY A 592 -9.56 5.29 -0.69
C GLY A 592 -9.36 4.89 -2.15
N ASP A 593 -8.35 4.07 -2.40
CA ASP A 593 -7.91 3.58 -3.70
C ASP A 593 -7.92 2.04 -3.70
N TYR A 594 -7.47 1.45 -4.80
CA TYR A 594 -7.13 0.03 -4.80
C TYR A 594 -5.74 -0.20 -4.18
N ARG A 595 -5.66 -1.07 -3.17
CA ARG A 595 -4.40 -1.52 -2.58
C ARG A 595 -3.77 -2.68 -3.35
N TYR A 596 -2.50 -2.54 -3.69
CA TYR A 596 -1.67 -3.54 -4.36
C TYR A 596 -0.33 -3.71 -3.61
N PRO A 597 0.00 -4.91 -3.08
CA PRO A 597 1.23 -5.11 -2.32
C PRO A 597 2.44 -5.35 -3.23
N GLN A 598 3.56 -4.70 -2.92
CA GLN A 598 4.87 -4.99 -3.52
C GLN A 598 5.90 -5.35 -2.45
N CYS A 599 6.72 -6.36 -2.73
CA CYS A 599 7.81 -6.81 -1.88
C CYS A 599 9.01 -5.86 -1.97
N PHE A 600 9.61 -5.54 -0.84
CA PHE A 600 10.76 -4.65 -0.69
C PHE A 600 11.68 -5.16 0.42
N TYR A 601 12.89 -4.58 0.47
CA TYR A 601 13.92 -4.90 1.46
C TYR A 601 14.80 -3.68 1.74
N ASP A 602 15.49 -3.69 2.89
CA ASP A 602 16.41 -2.60 3.25
C ASP A 602 17.42 -2.37 2.11
N GLY A 603 17.57 -1.12 1.65
CA GLY A 603 18.49 -0.78 0.56
C GLY A 603 18.04 -1.19 -0.85
N TYR A 604 16.77 -1.56 -1.06
CA TYR A 604 16.18 -1.98 -2.35
C TYR A 604 16.75 -1.24 -3.57
N GLU A 605 16.63 0.10 -3.61
CA GLU A 605 16.99 0.93 -4.78
C GLU A 605 18.45 0.75 -5.23
N LEU A 606 19.38 0.61 -4.28
CA LEU A 606 20.80 0.44 -4.57
C LEU A 606 21.11 -0.95 -5.12
N HIS A 607 20.47 -1.98 -4.55
CA HIS A 607 20.68 -3.36 -4.99
C HIS A 607 19.99 -3.65 -6.33
N ASP A 608 18.80 -3.09 -6.55
CA ASP A 608 18.05 -3.11 -7.82
C ASP A 608 18.85 -2.39 -8.93
N SER A 609 19.41 -1.20 -8.64
CA SER A 609 20.32 -0.49 -9.55
C SER A 609 21.57 -1.29 -9.94
N ILE A 610 22.10 -2.12 -9.01
CA ILE A 610 23.23 -3.02 -9.29
C ILE A 610 22.83 -4.15 -10.23
N ASP A 611 21.63 -4.73 -10.06
CA ASP A 611 21.11 -5.77 -10.94
C ASP A 611 20.80 -5.20 -12.34
N GLU A 612 20.13 -4.04 -12.43
CA GLU A 612 19.89 -3.34 -13.69
C GLU A 612 21.20 -3.09 -14.43
N PHE A 613 22.21 -2.51 -13.76
CA PHE A 613 23.51 -2.25 -14.36
C PHE A 613 24.20 -3.53 -14.84
N PHE A 614 24.11 -4.62 -14.09
CA PHE A 614 24.65 -5.94 -14.48
C PHE A 614 23.97 -6.47 -15.76
N PHE A 615 22.64 -6.47 -15.83
CA PHE A 615 21.91 -6.94 -17.01
C PHE A 615 22.09 -6.01 -18.22
N ILE A 616 22.09 -4.69 -18.03
CA ILE A 616 22.38 -3.70 -19.08
C ILE A 616 23.79 -3.90 -19.65
N SER A 617 24.79 -4.14 -18.79
CA SER A 617 26.17 -4.43 -19.22
C SER A 617 26.26 -5.70 -20.08
N ILE A 618 25.54 -6.76 -19.69
CA ILE A 618 25.42 -7.99 -20.49
C ILE A 618 24.75 -7.70 -21.84
N ILE A 619 23.62 -6.99 -21.86
CA ILE A 619 22.85 -6.65 -23.08
C ILE A 619 23.70 -5.80 -24.04
N ILE A 620 24.38 -4.76 -23.55
CA ILE A 620 25.30 -3.93 -24.34
C ILE A 620 26.42 -4.80 -24.95
N THR A 621 26.97 -5.74 -24.18
CA THR A 621 28.05 -6.62 -24.67
C THR A 621 27.54 -7.62 -25.72
N ILE A 622 26.33 -8.16 -25.57
CA ILE A 622 25.67 -8.98 -26.59
C ILE A 622 25.47 -8.16 -27.88
N ILE A 623 24.87 -6.98 -27.78
CA ILE A 623 24.60 -6.09 -28.92
C ILE A 623 25.91 -5.73 -29.64
N TYR A 624 26.96 -5.38 -28.91
CA TYR A 624 28.29 -5.12 -29.47
C TYR A 624 28.83 -6.32 -30.25
N MET A 625 28.74 -7.54 -29.69
CA MET A 625 29.19 -8.75 -30.37
C MET A 625 28.39 -8.99 -31.67
N ILE A 626 27.06 -8.91 -31.64
CA ILE A 626 26.23 -9.14 -32.84
C ILE A 626 26.46 -8.06 -33.91
N ILE A 627 26.65 -6.79 -33.51
CA ILE A 627 27.03 -5.70 -34.44
C ILE A 627 28.37 -6.00 -35.13
N LYS A 628 29.34 -6.60 -34.44
CA LYS A 628 30.61 -7.02 -35.05
C LYS A 628 30.47 -8.25 -35.98
N ILE A 629 29.45 -9.10 -35.79
CA ILE A 629 29.16 -10.25 -36.68
C ILE A 629 28.28 -9.85 -37.88
N ASN A 630 27.59 -8.70 -37.85
CA ASN A 630 26.51 -8.24 -38.76
C ASN A 630 26.66 -8.57 -40.27
N LYS A 631 27.87 -8.52 -40.86
CA LYS A 631 28.08 -8.91 -42.27
C LYS A 631 27.86 -10.41 -42.54
N ILE A 632 28.01 -11.25 -41.53
CA ILE A 632 27.93 -12.72 -41.60
C ILE A 632 26.64 -13.24 -40.92
N SER A 633 26.23 -12.68 -39.79
CA SER A 633 25.05 -13.15 -39.02
C SER A 633 23.74 -13.09 -39.83
N LYS A 634 23.65 -12.19 -40.82
CA LYS A 634 22.55 -12.13 -41.79
C LYS A 634 22.35 -13.43 -42.58
N LYS A 635 23.39 -14.26 -42.78
CA LYS A 635 23.29 -15.57 -43.46
C LYS A 635 22.77 -16.69 -42.56
N TYR A 636 22.81 -16.52 -41.23
CA TYR A 636 22.54 -17.59 -40.25
C TYR A 636 21.30 -17.34 -39.35
N GLY A 637 20.56 -16.25 -39.57
CA GLY A 637 19.36 -15.90 -38.80
C GLY A 637 19.64 -15.44 -37.36
N GLU A 638 20.90 -15.18 -37.00
CA GLU A 638 21.32 -14.85 -35.63
C GLU A 638 20.83 -13.47 -35.14
N LEU A 639 20.31 -12.64 -36.05
CA LEU A 639 19.61 -11.40 -35.68
C LEU A 639 18.35 -11.66 -34.84
N ASN A 640 17.79 -12.88 -34.87
CA ASN A 640 16.66 -13.26 -34.02
C ASN A 640 16.97 -13.09 -32.52
N TYR A 641 18.22 -13.24 -32.07
CA TYR A 641 18.60 -13.00 -30.67
C TYR A 641 18.43 -11.53 -30.25
N ILE A 642 18.64 -10.58 -31.17
CA ILE A 642 18.39 -9.15 -30.91
C ILE A 642 16.89 -8.94 -30.68
N TYR A 643 16.04 -9.47 -31.57
CA TYR A 643 14.59 -9.33 -31.45
C TYR A 643 14.05 -10.00 -30.18
N ILE A 644 14.57 -11.16 -29.79
CA ILE A 644 14.21 -11.85 -28.53
C ILE A 644 14.55 -10.97 -27.31
N ILE A 645 15.78 -10.43 -27.23
CA ILE A 645 16.21 -9.57 -26.11
C ILE A 645 15.31 -8.33 -26.04
N PHE A 646 15.19 -7.56 -27.12
CA PHE A 646 14.39 -6.32 -27.10
C PHE A 646 12.91 -6.60 -26.83
N SER A 647 12.32 -7.65 -27.41
CA SER A 647 10.92 -7.98 -27.18
C SER A 647 10.66 -8.37 -25.72
N LEU A 648 11.53 -9.19 -25.11
CA LEU A 648 11.39 -9.57 -23.71
C LEU A 648 11.58 -8.39 -22.77
N THR A 649 12.66 -7.61 -22.93
CA THR A 649 12.91 -6.44 -22.06
C THR A 649 11.79 -5.40 -22.16
N ILE A 650 11.27 -5.13 -23.36
CA ILE A 650 10.16 -4.17 -23.54
C ILE A 650 8.87 -4.70 -22.92
N ILE A 651 8.54 -5.98 -23.10
CA ILE A 651 7.28 -6.56 -22.62
C ILE A 651 7.30 -6.76 -21.10
N ASN A 652 8.38 -7.29 -20.52
CA ASN A 652 8.53 -7.39 -19.07
C ASN A 652 8.39 -6.02 -18.39
N ASN A 653 9.12 -5.00 -18.88
CA ASN A 653 9.08 -3.66 -18.30
C ASN A 653 7.71 -2.97 -18.51
N PHE A 654 7.02 -3.25 -19.62
CA PHE A 654 5.65 -2.81 -19.84
C PHE A 654 4.68 -3.47 -18.86
N VAL A 655 4.71 -4.80 -18.75
CA VAL A 655 3.82 -5.60 -17.88
C VAL A 655 4.01 -5.21 -16.42
N ALA A 656 5.25 -5.23 -15.90
CA ALA A 656 5.52 -4.87 -14.50
C ALA A 656 5.03 -3.45 -14.16
N ARG A 657 5.41 -2.45 -14.96
CA ARG A 657 4.96 -1.07 -14.77
C ARG A 657 3.44 -0.93 -14.89
N LYS A 658 2.79 -1.73 -15.75
CA LYS A 658 1.34 -1.69 -15.94
C LYS A 658 0.54 -2.39 -14.84
N ILE A 659 1.05 -3.45 -14.23
CA ILE A 659 0.41 -4.05 -13.05
C ILE A 659 0.38 -3.01 -11.91
N ILE A 660 1.54 -2.42 -11.58
CA ILE A 660 1.68 -1.44 -10.48
C ILE A 660 0.83 -0.17 -10.71
N THR A 661 0.68 0.27 -11.97
CA THR A 661 -0.09 1.49 -12.30
C THR A 661 -1.59 1.28 -12.55
N SER A 662 -2.11 0.05 -12.45
CA SER A 662 -3.51 -0.26 -12.78
C SER A 662 -4.46 -0.10 -11.58
N LYS A 663 -4.90 1.13 -11.30
CA LYS A 663 -5.95 1.46 -10.30
C LYS A 663 -7.39 1.30 -10.85
N SER A 664 -7.66 0.25 -11.63
CA SER A 664 -8.97 0.07 -12.30
C SER A 664 -9.91 -0.89 -11.57
N LYS A 665 -11.24 -0.65 -11.63
CA LYS A 665 -12.24 -1.62 -11.16
C LYS A 665 -12.08 -3.00 -11.85
N ASP A 666 -11.68 -3.01 -13.11
CA ASP A 666 -11.51 -4.20 -13.96
C ASP A 666 -10.10 -4.83 -13.88
N PHE A 667 -9.35 -4.62 -12.78
CA PHE A 667 -7.97 -5.11 -12.66
C PHE A 667 -7.85 -6.62 -12.89
N ALA A 668 -8.82 -7.43 -12.49
CA ALA A 668 -8.77 -8.88 -12.69
C ALA A 668 -8.74 -9.27 -14.18
N LEU A 669 -9.55 -8.58 -15.00
CA LEU A 669 -9.50 -8.72 -16.46
C LEU A 669 -8.20 -8.16 -17.04
N TYR A 670 -7.73 -7.01 -16.53
CA TYR A 670 -6.49 -6.40 -16.98
C TYR A 670 -5.25 -7.27 -16.70
N TYR A 671 -5.21 -7.88 -15.52
CA TYR A 671 -4.15 -8.76 -15.06
C TYR A 671 -4.13 -10.09 -15.85
N LEU A 672 -5.31 -10.65 -16.17
CA LEU A 672 -5.43 -11.75 -17.14
C LEU A 672 -4.89 -11.35 -18.52
N LEU A 673 -5.25 -10.18 -19.06
CA LEU A 673 -4.78 -9.72 -20.37
C LEU A 673 -3.26 -9.49 -20.41
N LEU A 674 -2.67 -8.94 -19.34
CA LEU A 674 -1.21 -8.82 -19.22
C LEU A 674 -0.53 -10.19 -19.08
N THR A 675 -1.14 -11.15 -18.38
CA THR A 675 -0.62 -12.53 -18.29
C THR A 675 -0.63 -13.21 -19.66
N ILE A 676 -1.69 -13.04 -20.46
CA ILE A 676 -1.75 -13.52 -21.83
C ILE A 676 -0.66 -12.86 -22.69
N LEU A 677 -0.43 -11.55 -22.54
CA LEU A 677 0.62 -10.82 -23.26
C LEU A 677 2.04 -11.32 -22.93
N ASP A 678 2.37 -11.50 -21.65
CA ASP A 678 3.69 -12.01 -21.24
C ASP A 678 3.93 -13.45 -21.68
N THR A 679 2.95 -14.34 -21.44
CA THR A 679 3.07 -15.76 -21.80
C THR A 679 3.15 -15.98 -23.30
N THR A 680 2.35 -15.26 -24.09
CA THR A 680 2.46 -15.30 -25.57
C THR A 680 3.81 -14.75 -26.04
N ALA A 681 4.31 -13.64 -25.47
CA ALA A 681 5.61 -13.09 -25.82
C ALA A 681 6.76 -14.06 -25.51
N CYS A 682 6.76 -14.68 -24.33
CA CYS A 682 7.74 -15.71 -23.94
C CYS A 682 7.68 -16.93 -24.87
N PHE A 683 6.47 -17.39 -25.22
CA PHE A 683 6.29 -18.52 -26.15
C PHE A 683 6.76 -18.17 -27.58
N ILE A 684 6.49 -16.96 -28.07
CA ILE A 684 6.99 -16.43 -29.35
C ILE A 684 8.53 -16.36 -29.33
N CYS A 685 9.15 -15.96 -28.21
CA CYS A 685 10.59 -15.97 -28.05
C CYS A 685 11.15 -17.41 -28.12
N VAL A 686 10.54 -18.38 -27.44
CA VAL A 686 10.90 -19.81 -27.53
C VAL A 686 10.76 -20.35 -28.97
N TYR A 687 9.73 -19.93 -29.70
CA TYR A 687 9.54 -20.30 -31.11
C TYR A 687 10.63 -19.72 -32.04
N TYR A 688 10.99 -18.44 -31.88
CA TYR A 688 12.08 -17.83 -32.63
C TYR A 688 13.47 -18.38 -32.25
N LEU A 689 13.64 -18.80 -31.00
CA LEU A 689 14.88 -19.38 -30.48
C LEU A 689 15.14 -20.79 -31.03
N VAL A 690 14.13 -21.68 -30.96
CA VAL A 690 14.28 -23.11 -31.26
C VAL A 690 13.13 -23.70 -32.08
N GLY A 691 11.89 -23.28 -31.82
CA GLY A 691 10.69 -23.89 -32.43
C GLY A 691 10.72 -23.88 -33.97
N SER A 692 11.13 -22.76 -34.57
CA SER A 692 11.33 -22.62 -36.02
C SER A 692 12.35 -23.60 -36.61
N ARG A 693 13.43 -23.92 -35.86
CA ARG A 693 14.45 -24.90 -36.27
C ARG A 693 13.96 -26.34 -36.08
N LEU A 694 13.26 -26.62 -34.99
CA LEU A 694 12.62 -27.93 -34.78
C LEU A 694 11.58 -28.22 -35.86
N TYR A 695 10.75 -27.23 -36.21
CA TYR A 695 9.77 -27.36 -37.29
C TYR A 695 10.44 -27.74 -38.62
N PHE A 696 11.53 -27.07 -39.01
CA PHE A 696 12.30 -27.41 -40.20
C PHE A 696 12.84 -28.86 -40.17
N ILE A 697 13.39 -29.30 -39.04
CA ILE A 697 13.94 -30.66 -38.86
C ILE A 697 12.83 -31.74 -38.91
N ILE A 698 11.62 -31.41 -38.48
CA ILE A 698 10.47 -32.34 -38.48
C ILE A 698 9.79 -32.36 -39.86
N ALA A 699 9.77 -31.23 -40.58
CA ALA A 699 9.14 -31.10 -41.90
C ALA A 699 10.02 -31.61 -43.05
N CYS A 700 11.35 -31.62 -42.88
CA CYS A 700 12.33 -32.06 -43.88
C CYS A 700 13.30 -33.10 -43.28
N PRO A 701 12.83 -34.30 -42.90
CA PRO A 701 13.69 -35.33 -42.29
C PRO A 701 14.76 -35.85 -43.26
N ASP A 702 14.37 -36.10 -44.51
CA ASP A 702 15.19 -36.79 -45.52
C ASP A 702 16.36 -35.92 -46.04
N ALA A 703 16.33 -34.61 -45.75
CA ALA A 703 17.37 -33.64 -46.11
C ALA A 703 18.68 -33.80 -45.31
N TYR A 704 18.80 -34.85 -44.49
CA TYR A 704 20.02 -35.22 -43.77
C TYR A 704 20.64 -36.54 -44.26
N ASP A 705 19.82 -37.53 -44.65
CA ASP A 705 20.31 -38.88 -44.98
C ASP A 705 20.86 -38.99 -46.43
N TYR A 706 20.54 -38.03 -47.30
CA TYR A 706 20.99 -37.99 -48.71
C TYR A 706 22.52 -37.77 -48.89
N ASP A 707 23.22 -37.26 -47.88
CA ASP A 707 24.60 -36.75 -48.00
C ASP A 707 25.69 -37.82 -47.72
N TYR A 708 25.35 -39.14 -47.71
CA TYR A 708 26.28 -40.18 -47.19
C TYR A 708 26.42 -41.56 -47.87
N GLU A 709 25.43 -42.13 -48.60
CA GLU A 709 25.53 -43.55 -49.05
C GLU A 709 25.39 -43.86 -50.55
N ASN A 710 24.82 -43.00 -51.41
CA ASN A 710 24.70 -43.32 -52.86
C ASN A 710 25.01 -42.11 -53.77
N GLU A 711 26.23 -42.07 -54.33
CA GLU A 711 26.43 -41.51 -55.68
C GLU A 711 25.98 -42.58 -56.69
N SER A 712 24.71 -42.51 -57.11
CA SER A 712 24.15 -43.33 -58.18
C SER A 712 23.29 -42.47 -59.11
N ASP A 713 23.68 -42.39 -60.38
CA ASP A 713 23.04 -41.54 -61.40
C ASP A 713 21.64 -42.04 -61.78
N ASP A 714 20.60 -41.55 -61.12
CA ASP A 714 19.20 -41.61 -61.60
C ASP A 714 18.47 -40.31 -61.22
N ASP A 715 18.06 -39.54 -62.25
CA ASP A 715 17.26 -38.31 -62.10
C ASP A 715 15.79 -38.65 -61.77
N ASP A 716 15.34 -38.42 -60.53
CA ASP A 716 13.89 -38.38 -60.22
C ASP A 716 13.51 -37.22 -59.27
N ASP A 717 12.37 -36.60 -59.53
CA ASP A 717 12.05 -35.19 -59.23
C ASP A 717 11.50 -34.97 -57.80
N SER A 718 12.23 -35.49 -56.80
CA SER A 718 11.86 -35.40 -55.39
C SER A 718 12.00 -33.96 -54.87
N ASN A 719 10.87 -33.26 -54.75
CA ASN A 719 10.80 -31.80 -54.71
C ASN A 719 11.10 -31.18 -53.31
N CYS A 720 12.23 -31.56 -52.70
CA CYS A 720 12.78 -30.92 -51.52
C CYS A 720 14.26 -30.59 -51.78
N PRO A 721 14.64 -29.33 -52.09
CA PRO A 721 16.02 -28.98 -52.41
C PRO A 721 16.90 -29.00 -51.15
N ALA A 722 17.39 -30.18 -50.80
CA ALA A 722 18.45 -30.36 -49.82
C ALA A 722 19.69 -29.61 -50.32
N ILE A 723 20.13 -28.59 -49.57
CA ILE A 723 21.37 -27.86 -49.87
C ILE A 723 22.51 -28.67 -49.26
N PRO A 724 23.39 -29.33 -50.05
CA PRO A 724 24.36 -30.29 -49.51
C PRO A 724 25.31 -29.65 -48.49
N THR A 725 25.62 -30.37 -47.43
CA THR A 725 26.44 -29.81 -46.33
C THR A 725 27.90 -29.62 -46.75
N SER A 726 28.36 -30.40 -47.74
CA SER A 726 29.60 -30.20 -48.49
C SER A 726 29.64 -28.84 -49.21
N HIS A 727 28.59 -28.50 -49.96
CA HIS A 727 28.48 -27.24 -50.67
C HIS A 727 28.43 -26.02 -49.74
N TYR A 728 27.94 -26.17 -48.51
CA TYR A 728 27.91 -25.08 -47.51
C TYR A 728 29.30 -24.51 -47.17
N ILE A 729 30.38 -25.27 -47.39
CA ILE A 729 31.77 -24.81 -47.24
C ILE A 729 32.32 -24.24 -48.55
N HIS A 730 31.94 -24.77 -49.72
CA HIS A 730 32.47 -24.28 -51.00
C HIS A 730 31.78 -22.99 -51.49
N LEU A 731 30.51 -22.77 -51.14
CA LEU A 731 29.74 -21.53 -51.35
C LEU A 731 30.17 -20.37 -50.41
N VAL A 732 31.38 -20.46 -49.85
CA VAL A 732 32.07 -19.42 -49.07
C VAL A 732 33.05 -18.62 -49.93
N SER A 733 33.38 -19.08 -51.14
CA SER A 733 34.38 -18.46 -52.03
C SER A 733 33.83 -17.61 -53.17
N LEU A 734 32.58 -17.85 -53.61
CA LEU A 734 32.04 -17.20 -54.80
C LEU A 734 31.58 -15.76 -54.54
N LYS A 735 32.01 -14.87 -55.45
CA LYS A 735 31.66 -13.44 -55.45
C LYS A 735 30.18 -13.23 -55.76
N SER A 736 29.72 -12.02 -55.46
CA SER A 736 28.38 -11.56 -55.78
C SER A 736 28.05 -11.66 -57.27
N ASP A 737 27.06 -12.48 -57.60
CA ASP A 737 26.15 -12.17 -58.68
C ASP A 737 24.70 -12.22 -58.18
N LYS A 738 23.83 -11.36 -58.72
CA LYS A 738 22.44 -11.17 -58.22
C LYS A 738 21.37 -11.81 -59.10
N SER A 739 21.75 -12.23 -60.30
CA SER A 739 20.91 -12.88 -61.31
C SER A 739 20.37 -14.22 -60.80
N GLU A 740 21.27 -15.12 -60.38
CA GLU A 740 20.99 -16.53 -60.12
C GLU A 740 19.91 -16.74 -59.05
N PHE A 741 19.98 -16.02 -57.92
CA PHE A 741 18.96 -16.06 -56.87
C PHE A 741 17.57 -15.58 -57.34
N TYR A 742 17.53 -14.60 -58.26
CA TYR A 742 16.27 -14.07 -58.79
C TYR A 742 15.59 -15.07 -59.74
N ASP A 743 16.36 -15.75 -60.59
CA ASP A 743 15.82 -16.78 -61.47
C ASP A 743 15.44 -18.07 -60.71
N THR A 744 16.11 -18.42 -59.60
CA THR A 744 15.62 -19.47 -58.69
C THR A 744 14.24 -19.13 -58.14
N PHE A 745 14.05 -17.91 -57.63
CA PHE A 745 12.76 -17.46 -57.08
C PHE A 745 11.66 -17.38 -58.16
N LYS A 746 12.05 -17.08 -59.40
CA LYS A 746 11.16 -17.05 -60.58
C LYS A 746 10.72 -18.46 -61.01
N LYS A 747 11.59 -19.48 -60.93
CA LYS A 747 11.20 -20.90 -61.12
C LYS A 747 10.11 -21.31 -60.11
N PHE A 748 10.30 -21.03 -58.82
CA PHE A 748 9.29 -21.34 -57.78
C PHE A 748 7.90 -20.72 -58.04
N LYS A 749 7.85 -19.53 -58.65
CA LYS A 749 6.56 -18.89 -58.98
C LYS A 749 5.79 -19.60 -60.11
N ASN A 750 6.49 -20.30 -61.01
CA ASN A 750 5.89 -20.92 -62.19
C ASN A 750 5.43 -22.38 -61.97
N VAL A 751 5.91 -23.07 -60.94
CA VAL A 751 5.49 -24.46 -60.64
C VAL A 751 4.01 -24.55 -60.21
N LYS A 752 3.43 -23.46 -59.69
CA LYS A 752 2.10 -23.47 -59.05
C LYS A 752 0.90 -23.35 -60.00
N SER A 753 1.04 -23.80 -61.25
CA SER A 753 -0.05 -23.80 -62.25
C SER A 753 -0.25 -25.12 -63.01
N SER A 754 0.33 -26.24 -62.55
CA SER A 754 -0.06 -27.57 -63.01
C SER A 754 -1.46 -27.91 -62.46
N LYS A 755 -2.44 -28.09 -63.36
CA LYS A 755 -3.78 -28.56 -62.98
C LYS A 755 -3.67 -30.02 -62.52
N ILE A 756 -3.99 -30.30 -61.26
CA ILE A 756 -4.16 -31.66 -60.77
C ILE A 756 -5.47 -32.20 -61.34
N ASN A 757 -5.38 -32.99 -62.42
CA ASN A 757 -6.50 -33.78 -62.90
C ASN A 757 -6.71 -34.97 -61.94
N ILE A 758 -7.66 -34.85 -61.02
CA ILE A 758 -8.03 -35.95 -60.13
C ILE A 758 -8.89 -36.94 -60.91
N THR A 759 -8.28 -37.99 -61.45
CA THR A 759 -8.95 -39.08 -62.16
C THR A 759 -9.68 -39.99 -61.18
N ILE A 760 -10.89 -39.62 -60.76
CA ILE A 760 -11.71 -40.46 -59.86
C ILE A 760 -12.25 -41.67 -60.65
N SER A 761 -11.65 -42.85 -60.42
CA SER A 761 -12.09 -44.11 -61.01
C SER A 761 -13.37 -44.64 -60.33
N TYR A 762 -14.52 -44.05 -60.67
CA TYR A 762 -15.82 -44.59 -60.26
C TYR A 762 -16.11 -45.91 -60.99
N ASN A 763 -15.84 -47.02 -60.30
CA ASN A 763 -16.31 -48.33 -60.69
C ASN A 763 -17.83 -48.42 -60.41
N ASN A 764 -18.66 -48.37 -61.45
CA ASN A 764 -20.11 -48.47 -61.30
C ASN A 764 -20.72 -49.29 -62.44
N ASN A 765 -21.35 -50.41 -62.09
CA ASN A 765 -22.11 -51.23 -63.04
C ASN A 765 -23.46 -50.57 -63.36
N ASN A 766 -23.99 -50.86 -64.54
CA ASN A 766 -25.42 -51.03 -64.91
C ASN A 766 -26.50 -50.34 -64.03
N TYR A 767 -27.48 -49.60 -64.57
CA TYR A 767 -28.17 -49.82 -65.85
C TYR A 767 -28.99 -48.57 -66.28
N ASN A 768 -29.27 -48.47 -67.59
CA ASN A 768 -30.41 -47.80 -68.24
C ASN A 768 -30.69 -46.30 -68.02
N ASN A 769 -30.66 -45.55 -69.12
CA ASN A 769 -31.80 -44.84 -69.75
C ASN A 769 -32.90 -44.27 -68.81
N ASN A 770 -33.38 -43.04 -68.98
CA ASN A 770 -33.91 -42.59 -70.28
C ASN A 770 -34.16 -41.06 -70.44
N TYR A 771 -34.31 -40.65 -71.70
CA TYR A 771 -35.07 -39.50 -72.24
C TYR A 771 -34.66 -38.01 -72.07
N ASN A 772 -34.49 -37.40 -73.26
CA ASN A 772 -35.01 -36.11 -73.75
C ASN A 772 -34.40 -34.73 -73.37
N ASN A 773 -33.61 -34.23 -74.33
CA ASN A 773 -33.94 -33.09 -75.23
C ASN A 773 -34.11 -31.65 -74.70
N ASN A 774 -33.35 -30.76 -75.36
CA ASN A 774 -33.76 -29.43 -75.88
C ASN A 774 -33.92 -28.27 -74.85
N THR A 775 -33.62 -26.99 -75.17
CA THR A 775 -33.14 -26.38 -76.44
C THR A 775 -32.35 -25.08 -76.23
N HIS A 776 -31.46 -24.78 -77.19
CA HIS A 776 -31.06 -23.48 -77.75
C HIS A 776 -31.13 -22.14 -76.96
N ASP A 777 -29.98 -21.47 -77.00
CA ASP A 777 -29.75 -20.08 -77.47
C ASP A 777 -30.02 -18.81 -76.61
N SER A 778 -28.89 -18.32 -76.08
CA SER A 778 -28.26 -17.05 -76.48
C SER A 778 -28.47 -15.78 -75.62
N ASN A 779 -27.34 -15.05 -75.47
CA ASN A 779 -27.14 -13.59 -75.36
C ASN A 779 -28.19 -12.75 -74.57
N ARG A 780 -27.80 -11.89 -73.62
CA ARG A 780 -26.62 -11.00 -73.62
C ARG A 780 -26.31 -10.49 -72.18
N SER A 781 -25.37 -9.55 -72.07
CA SER A 781 -24.98 -8.77 -70.87
C SER A 781 -26.17 -8.00 -70.24
N ASP A 782 -26.13 -7.48 -69.00
CA ASP A 782 -25.04 -6.77 -68.31
C ASP A 782 -25.04 -6.86 -66.75
N GLN A 783 -24.22 -6.03 -66.12
CA GLN A 783 -23.89 -5.91 -64.68
C GLN A 783 -25.09 -5.67 -63.72
N GLU A 784 -24.99 -6.15 -62.47
CA GLU A 784 -24.90 -5.29 -61.25
C GLU A 784 -24.73 -6.09 -59.94
N ARG A 785 -24.52 -5.37 -58.82
CA ARG A 785 -24.18 -5.88 -57.47
C ARG A 785 -25.35 -6.53 -56.72
N THR A 786 -25.06 -7.48 -55.83
CA THR A 786 -25.85 -7.73 -54.60
C THR A 786 -24.96 -8.06 -53.39
N ASN A 787 -25.47 -7.79 -52.18
CA ASN A 787 -24.80 -8.07 -50.91
C ASN A 787 -25.30 -9.37 -50.27
N SER A 788 -24.41 -10.18 -49.68
CA SER A 788 -24.72 -11.14 -48.61
C SER A 788 -24.23 -10.54 -47.28
N LYS A 789 -25.03 -10.36 -46.22
CA LYS A 789 -25.86 -11.32 -45.46
C LYS A 789 -25.08 -12.57 -45.05
N PHE A 790 -24.63 -12.59 -43.80
CA PHE A 790 -24.13 -13.79 -43.12
C PHE A 790 -25.12 -14.20 -42.01
N LEU A 791 -25.19 -15.49 -41.70
CA LEU A 791 -26.13 -16.03 -40.72
C LEU A 791 -25.61 -15.85 -39.29
N LEU A 792 -26.55 -15.70 -38.35
CA LEU A 792 -26.38 -16.15 -36.96
C LEU A 792 -27.07 -17.51 -36.83
N LEU A 793 -26.41 -18.43 -36.13
CA LEU A 793 -27.02 -19.70 -35.70
C LEU A 793 -27.70 -19.49 -34.34
N SER A 794 -28.84 -20.15 -34.16
CA SER A 794 -29.59 -20.19 -32.91
C SER A 794 -29.69 -21.64 -32.43
N GLU A 795 -29.21 -21.90 -31.22
CA GLU A 795 -29.65 -23.04 -30.42
C GLU A 795 -30.58 -22.51 -29.31
N SER A 796 -31.52 -23.35 -28.89
CA SER A 796 -32.66 -22.93 -28.08
C SER A 796 -33.07 -24.04 -27.12
N GLU A 797 -33.33 -23.72 -25.86
CA GLU A 797 -34.28 -24.46 -25.04
C GLU A 797 -34.86 -23.60 -23.89
N ASP A 798 -36.17 -23.76 -23.69
CA ASP A 798 -36.98 -23.64 -22.48
C ASP A 798 -36.94 -22.37 -21.59
N THR A 799 -37.72 -21.39 -22.07
CA THR A 799 -38.88 -20.81 -21.34
C THR A 799 -38.85 -20.63 -19.82
N SER A 800 -38.92 -19.36 -19.38
CA SER A 800 -39.95 -18.94 -18.43
C SER A 800 -40.33 -17.46 -18.65
N ASN A 801 -41.62 -17.12 -18.50
CA ASN A 801 -42.15 -15.80 -18.90
C ASN A 801 -42.16 -14.79 -17.75
N ILE A 802 -41.40 -13.70 -17.87
CA ILE A 802 -41.65 -12.45 -17.15
C ILE A 802 -41.59 -11.27 -18.12
N ILE A 803 -42.71 -10.56 -18.28
CA ILE A 803 -42.82 -9.38 -19.15
C ILE A 803 -42.54 -8.13 -18.31
N ILE A 804 -41.45 -7.41 -18.61
CA ILE A 804 -41.20 -6.05 -18.11
C ILE A 804 -40.97 -5.12 -19.31
N LYS A 805 -41.69 -4.00 -19.34
CA LYS A 805 -41.58 -2.98 -20.38
C LYS A 805 -40.39 -2.05 -20.08
N ASN A 806 -39.34 -2.11 -20.90
CA ASN A 806 -38.30 -1.08 -20.90
C ASN A 806 -38.69 0.08 -21.84
N ASN A 807 -39.15 1.20 -21.28
CA ASN A 807 -39.19 2.47 -21.99
C ASN A 807 -37.78 3.09 -21.99
N TYR A 808 -37.11 3.11 -23.14
CA TYR A 808 -35.91 3.93 -23.33
C TYR A 808 -36.31 5.42 -23.38
N ILE A 809 -35.66 6.24 -22.55
CA ILE A 809 -35.62 7.70 -22.70
C ILE A 809 -34.15 8.09 -22.85
N ASN A 810 -33.79 8.68 -23.98
CA ASN A 810 -32.49 9.30 -24.18
C ASN A 810 -32.45 10.67 -23.51
N SER A 811 -31.45 10.93 -22.67
CA SER A 811 -31.10 12.27 -22.19
C SER A 811 -29.58 12.49 -22.21
N SER A 812 -29.06 12.84 -23.38
CA SER A 812 -27.72 13.40 -23.53
C SER A 812 -27.69 14.84 -23.00
N ASN A 813 -26.78 15.16 -22.07
CA ASN A 813 -25.77 16.23 -22.24
C ASN A 813 -25.02 16.61 -20.94
N ASN A 814 -23.84 17.23 -21.14
CA ASN A 814 -23.12 18.12 -20.22
C ASN A 814 -22.61 17.55 -18.88
N GLN A 815 -21.50 16.82 -18.94
CA GLN A 815 -20.48 16.90 -17.88
C GLN A 815 -19.50 18.03 -18.21
N ASN A 816 -19.44 19.05 -17.34
CA ASN A 816 -18.32 19.98 -17.27
C ASN A 816 -17.69 19.82 -15.87
N GLN A 817 -16.53 19.15 -15.80
CA GLN A 817 -15.73 19.07 -14.58
C GLN A 817 -14.29 19.44 -14.87
N ASN A 818 -13.91 20.67 -14.48
CA ASN A 818 -12.52 21.12 -14.50
C ASN A 818 -11.80 20.58 -13.25
N TYR A 819 -10.96 19.56 -13.42
CA TYR A 819 -9.96 19.18 -12.41
C TYR A 819 -8.57 19.59 -12.88
N LEU A 820 -8.01 20.65 -12.28
CA LEU A 820 -6.58 20.96 -12.37
C LEU A 820 -5.85 20.33 -11.18
N SER A 821 -4.98 19.35 -11.46
CA SER A 821 -3.94 18.90 -10.53
C SER A 821 -2.75 18.28 -11.29
N SER A 822 -2.07 19.10 -12.09
CA SER A 822 -0.83 18.70 -12.76
C SER A 822 0.37 18.82 -11.82
N HIS A 823 0.83 17.71 -11.24
CA HIS A 823 2.18 17.60 -10.71
C HIS A 823 3.10 16.97 -11.76
N SER A 824 3.90 17.81 -12.42
CA SER A 824 4.84 17.40 -13.46
C SER A 824 6.26 17.34 -12.91
N TYR A 825 6.85 16.14 -12.85
CA TYR A 825 8.26 15.96 -12.51
C TYR A 825 9.15 16.43 -13.67
N GLY A 826 9.86 17.55 -13.48
CA GLY A 826 10.76 18.13 -14.48
C GLY A 826 12.23 18.15 -14.04
N LYS A 827 13.05 17.25 -14.58
CA LYS A 827 14.51 17.39 -14.64
C LYS A 827 14.93 17.50 -16.11
N GLY A 828 15.51 18.66 -16.48
CA GLY A 828 16.03 18.90 -17.82
C GLY A 828 16.68 20.29 -17.89
N LYS A 829 18.02 20.35 -17.84
CA LYS A 829 18.78 21.58 -18.06
C LYS A 829 19.20 21.64 -19.53
N GLU A 830 18.95 22.74 -20.20
CA GLU A 830 19.93 23.27 -21.16
C GLU A 830 19.85 24.80 -21.26
N LYS A 831 20.81 25.40 -21.97
CA LYS A 831 21.09 26.86 -21.93
C LYS A 831 20.63 27.50 -23.24
N GLU A 832 20.11 28.73 -23.19
CA GLU A 832 20.77 29.84 -23.88
C GLU A 832 20.27 31.24 -23.41
N LYS A 833 20.74 32.30 -24.06
CA LYS A 833 20.60 33.71 -23.66
C LYS A 833 19.54 34.42 -24.51
N GLU A 834 18.87 35.43 -23.96
CA GLU A 834 19.03 36.85 -24.37
C GLU A 834 18.02 37.75 -23.60
N LYS A 835 17.98 39.04 -23.94
CA LYS A 835 17.32 40.10 -23.17
C LYS A 835 15.86 40.30 -23.57
N GLY A 836 14.99 40.59 -22.60
CA GLY A 836 13.66 41.13 -22.86
C GLY A 836 13.13 41.90 -21.64
N LYS A 837 12.95 43.22 -21.78
CA LYS A 837 12.09 44.00 -20.88
C LYS A 837 10.71 44.07 -21.51
N GLU A 838 9.64 43.77 -20.77
CA GLU A 838 8.36 44.44 -21.02
C GLU A 838 7.41 44.40 -19.81
N ASN A 839 6.30 45.13 -19.91
CA ASN A 839 5.55 45.62 -18.75
C ASN A 839 4.35 44.73 -18.40
N ILE A 840 4.21 44.35 -17.14
CA ILE A 840 2.98 43.71 -16.63
C ILE A 840 1.92 44.79 -16.38
N LYS A 841 0.77 44.65 -17.05
CA LYS A 841 -0.35 45.60 -17.02
C LYS A 841 -1.43 45.08 -16.07
N ILE A 842 -1.60 45.74 -14.92
CA ILE A 842 -2.59 45.33 -13.91
C ILE A 842 -4.00 45.56 -14.43
N ILE A 843 -4.79 44.49 -14.54
CA ILE A 843 -6.24 44.56 -14.80
C ILE A 843 -6.96 44.52 -13.45
N LYS A 844 -7.71 45.58 -13.13
CA LYS A 844 -8.71 45.57 -12.06
C LYS A 844 -10.06 45.21 -12.67
N SER A 845 -10.69 44.14 -12.20
CA SER A 845 -12.09 43.83 -12.52
C SER A 845 -13.02 44.73 -11.70
N GLN A 846 -13.79 45.58 -12.37
CA GLN A 846 -14.91 46.29 -11.76
C GLN A 846 -16.11 45.34 -11.69
N ASN A 847 -16.75 45.23 -10.52
CA ASN A 847 -18.12 44.72 -10.45
C ASN A 847 -19.06 45.87 -10.82
N ASN A 848 -19.96 45.64 -11.77
CA ASN A 848 -21.03 46.58 -12.08
C ASN A 848 -22.21 46.33 -11.13
N ASP A 849 -22.74 47.41 -10.55
CA ASP A 849 -24.11 47.41 -10.07
C ASP A 849 -25.08 47.13 -11.23
N ASN A 850 -26.18 46.44 -10.94
CA ASN A 850 -27.32 46.42 -11.85
C ASN A 850 -28.61 46.35 -11.04
N ASN A 851 -29.31 47.49 -10.97
CA ASN A 851 -30.64 47.56 -10.39
C ASN A 851 -31.62 46.74 -11.23
N ASN A 852 -32.53 46.04 -10.57
CA ASN A 852 -33.88 45.90 -11.11
C ASN A 852 -34.89 45.75 -9.96
N SER A 853 -35.89 46.62 -9.95
CA SER A 853 -36.97 46.59 -8.98
C SER A 853 -38.07 45.62 -9.41
N ASN A 854 -38.76 45.00 -8.45
CA ASN A 854 -40.20 44.79 -8.59
C ASN A 854 -40.87 44.79 -7.22
N ASN A 855 -42.01 45.48 -7.13
CA ASN A 855 -42.80 45.52 -5.92
C ASN A 855 -43.60 44.23 -5.75
N ASN A 856 -43.82 43.81 -4.51
CA ASN A 856 -45.19 43.53 -4.05
C ASN A 856 -45.30 43.63 -2.53
N ASN A 857 -46.42 44.16 -2.05
CA ASN A 857 -46.69 44.36 -0.64
C ASN A 857 -47.28 43.08 -0.01
N ASN A 858 -46.98 42.79 1.27
CA ASN A 858 -47.96 43.06 2.34
C ASN A 858 -47.49 42.66 3.75
N ASN A 859 -48.07 43.38 4.72
CA ASN A 859 -48.33 42.99 6.11
C ASN A 859 -47.17 42.64 7.05
N ASN A 860 -46.83 43.65 7.87
CA ASN A 860 -46.92 43.61 9.34
C ASN A 860 -46.51 42.32 10.07
N ASN A 861 -45.42 42.41 10.85
CA ASN A 861 -45.62 42.66 12.29
C ASN A 861 -44.40 43.31 12.94
N SER A 862 -44.65 44.14 13.95
CA SER A 862 -43.64 44.94 14.66
C SER A 862 -43.27 44.32 16.00
N ILE A 863 -41.97 44.08 16.25
CA ILE A 863 -41.41 43.97 17.60
C ILE A 863 -40.18 44.87 17.67
N THR A 864 -40.11 45.68 18.72
CA THR A 864 -39.06 46.67 18.97
C THR A 864 -37.81 46.04 19.55
N THR A 865 -36.67 46.18 18.89
CA THR A 865 -35.35 45.93 19.48
C THR A 865 -34.82 47.21 20.13
N THR A 866 -34.57 47.18 21.44
CA THR A 866 -33.91 48.26 22.17
C THR A 866 -32.41 48.24 21.91
N SER A 867 -31.84 49.37 21.50
CA SER A 867 -30.41 49.52 21.30
C SER A 867 -29.68 49.75 22.63
N TYR A 868 -28.73 48.87 22.95
CA TYR A 868 -27.68 49.16 23.92
C TYR A 868 -26.36 49.41 23.19
N PHE A 869 -25.92 50.67 23.23
CA PHE A 869 -24.55 51.03 22.88
C PHE A 869 -23.60 50.54 23.99
N PHE A 870 -22.48 49.94 23.60
CA PHE A 870 -21.29 49.87 24.44
C PHE A 870 -20.04 50.15 23.59
N ASP A 871 -19.44 51.32 23.80
CA ASP A 871 -18.12 51.64 23.27
C ASP A 871 -17.07 50.77 23.98
N THR A 872 -16.31 49.99 23.20
CA THR A 872 -15.02 49.44 23.65
C THR A 872 -13.94 49.86 22.64
N LYS A 873 -12.83 50.38 23.15
CA LYS A 873 -11.84 51.11 22.34
C LYS A 873 -10.89 50.16 21.63
N ASN A 874 -10.63 50.42 20.36
CA ASN A 874 -9.57 49.77 19.61
C ASN A 874 -8.18 50.00 20.26
N THR A 875 -7.52 48.93 20.67
CA THR A 875 -6.07 48.90 20.91
C THR A 875 -5.41 47.98 19.89
N THR A 876 -5.13 48.51 18.70
CA THR A 876 -4.46 47.78 17.61
C THR A 876 -2.98 47.57 17.92
N THR A 877 -2.63 46.38 18.43
CA THR A 877 -1.23 45.92 18.50
C THR A 877 -0.84 45.25 17.19
N ASN A 878 0.00 45.92 16.39
CA ASN A 878 0.53 45.37 15.15
C ASN A 878 1.55 44.25 15.42
N TYR A 879 1.21 43.00 15.11
CA TYR A 879 2.17 41.92 15.01
C TYR A 879 2.61 41.72 13.55
N THR A 880 3.79 42.26 13.21
CA THR A 880 4.47 41.98 11.94
C THR A 880 5.09 40.58 11.97
N ILE A 881 4.41 39.60 11.36
CA ILE A 881 4.98 38.27 11.14
C ILE A 881 5.99 38.35 9.99
N HIS A 882 7.28 38.20 10.31
CA HIS A 882 8.34 38.00 9.32
C HIS A 882 8.44 36.52 8.94
N SER A 883 7.80 36.13 7.84
CA SER A 883 8.02 34.84 7.19
C SER A 883 9.32 34.88 6.39
N ASN A 884 10.45 34.54 7.01
CA ASN A 884 11.72 34.30 6.34
C ASN A 884 11.86 32.80 6.03
N ASP A 885 11.40 32.36 4.86
CA ASP A 885 11.59 30.98 4.39
C ASP A 885 13.06 30.73 3.99
N PRO A 886 13.79 29.78 4.59
CA PRO A 886 15.09 29.36 4.10
C PRO A 886 14.90 28.19 3.11
N LEU A 887 15.06 28.44 1.81
CA LEU A 887 15.21 27.33 0.84
C LEU A 887 16.49 26.55 1.15
N TYR A 888 16.36 25.34 1.69
CA TYR A 888 17.45 24.38 1.76
C TYR A 888 17.29 23.25 0.73
N SER A 889 18.24 23.20 -0.21
CA SER A 889 18.38 22.10 -1.15
C SER A 889 19.16 20.96 -0.48
N PHE A 890 18.58 19.75 -0.48
CA PHE A 890 19.28 18.54 -0.03
C PHE A 890 20.58 18.31 -0.82
N TYR A 891 21.70 18.32 -0.11
CA TYR A 891 22.97 17.73 -0.55
C TYR A 891 23.08 16.32 0.03
N THR A 892 23.58 15.38 -0.77
CA THR A 892 23.80 13.99 -0.36
C THR A 892 25.25 13.80 0.06
N ASP A 893 25.54 13.88 1.36
CA ASP A 893 26.88 13.60 1.87
C ASP A 893 27.16 12.10 1.91
N SER A 894 28.20 11.69 1.18
CA SER A 894 28.70 10.32 1.13
C SER A 894 30.07 10.27 1.83
N ASN A 895 30.05 10.04 3.15
CA ASN A 895 31.26 9.98 3.96
C ASN A 895 32.10 8.73 3.63
N THR A 896 33.08 8.90 2.73
CA THR A 896 34.25 8.03 2.65
C THR A 896 35.36 8.52 3.59
N THR A 897 36.17 7.59 4.09
CA THR A 897 37.23 7.84 5.07
C THR A 897 38.32 8.78 4.55
N ILE A 898 38.61 9.85 5.30
CA ILE A 898 39.88 10.58 5.23
C ILE A 898 40.48 10.64 6.65
N ILE A 899 41.80 10.55 6.72
CA ILE A 899 42.62 10.56 7.94
C ILE A 899 43.45 11.86 7.93
N ASP A 900 43.96 12.24 9.12
CA ASP A 900 45.01 13.23 9.41
C ASP A 900 44.66 14.68 9.83
N HIS A 901 45.13 14.97 11.06
CA HIS A 901 45.81 16.19 11.54
C HIS A 901 45.17 17.61 11.55
N GLN A 902 45.04 18.13 12.79
CA GLN A 902 45.40 19.49 13.28
C GLN A 902 44.67 20.73 12.71
N ASN A 903 44.32 21.75 13.51
CA ASN A 903 44.66 22.07 14.91
C ASN A 903 43.42 22.35 15.75
#